data_AF-A0A432H7G4-F1
#
_entry.id   AF-A0A432H7G4-F1
#
_cell.length_a   1.000
_cell.length_b   1.000
_cell.length_c   1.000
_cell.angle_alpha   90.00
_cell.angle_beta   90.00
_cell.angle_gamma   90.00
#
_symmetry.space_group_name_H-M   'P 1'
#
loop_
_entity.id
_entity.type
_entity.pdbx_description
1 polymer ?
#
loop_
_entity_poly.entity_id
_entity_poly.type
_entity_poly.pdbx_seq_one_letter_code
_entity_poly.pdbx_strand_id
1 'polypeptide(L)'
;MNVIALSVYILVEELTLEKANQNYCKAIRKGMFKVFSKMGISTIQSYRGAQIFEAIGLDEELIRDYFTGTPSRISGVGIREIAQESLLRHETALEKTPETREILSGGGLYHWRRNGEFHQINPVMTNTLQRAVRKNSQDAYNEFSRLVNEQKQRFSTPRSLFEFAEGTPISLDEVEPAAEIVKRFVTGAMSLGSISSESHETMAIAMNRIGGKSNSGEGGEDSARFDKRTNGDFPNSTIKQVASGRFGVTIHYLVNCTEIQIKVAQGAKPGEGGQLPGNKVSEEIAKIRNSTPGVTLISPPPHHDIYSIEDLAQLIFDLKNANPQAKINVKLVAEAGVGTIAAGVAKAHADVITIAGHDGGTGASPLTSIKHAGVPWELGLSEAQQTLMLNQLRGRVRLQTDGQLKTGRDVAVAALLGAEEFGFATVPLIAIGCIMMRKCHLNTCPVGIATQNPELRKKFVGKPEHVINYFFFVAEELRNIMAKLGFRKVDEMIGRTDMLKQRTNVNHWKAGKVDLSAILHQIPVGEKDTPYCTQKQDHGLDKQIDLKLIAESKDALEHKKAVEFVLPINNVNRSVGTMLSSHIAKKYGAEGLPDNTIHCKFVGSAGQSFGAFLAHGVTLELEGDANDYTGKGLSGGRLVVYPPKKSTFSSSENILIGNTVLYGATGGEVFFCGIAGERFAVRNSGVMAVVEGVGDHGCEYMTGGRVIVLGETGKNFAAGMSGGIAYVLVENQSFHSRCNTEMVELEIVSELQEQKWLRKWIERHQDYTKSYRAASLLENWEKTLSQFVKVMPIEYRAVLEKMKNKSSIK
;
A
#
# COMPACT_ATOMS: atom_id res chain seq x y z
N MET A 1 25.94 -21.81 -43.05
CA MET A 1 26.21 -20.63 -43.89
C MET A 1 25.14 -19.58 -43.60
N ASN A 2 25.60 -18.40 -43.17
CA ASN A 2 24.92 -17.09 -43.12
C ASN A 2 23.61 -16.95 -42.31
N VAL A 3 23.74 -16.91 -40.98
CA VAL A 3 23.00 -15.94 -40.12
C VAL A 3 23.93 -15.49 -38.98
N ILE A 4 25.09 -14.92 -39.31
CA ILE A 4 25.97 -14.22 -38.36
C ILE A 4 26.34 -12.90 -39.01
N ALA A 5 25.43 -11.93 -38.94
CA ALA A 5 25.67 -10.52 -39.24
C ALA A 5 24.44 -9.68 -38.83
N LEU A 6 24.14 -9.61 -37.53
CA LEU A 6 23.18 -8.65 -36.96
C LEU A 6 23.65 -8.25 -35.57
N SER A 7 24.84 -7.65 -35.52
CA SER A 7 25.37 -6.94 -34.35
C SER A 7 25.90 -5.59 -34.81
N VAL A 8 25.00 -4.78 -35.36
CA VAL A 8 25.16 -3.33 -35.40
C VAL A 8 24.27 -2.79 -34.30
N TYR A 9 24.88 -2.06 -33.37
CA TYR A 9 24.19 -1.29 -32.34
C TYR A 9 23.13 -0.40 -32.99
N ILE A 10 21.87 -0.79 -32.95
CA ILE A 10 20.78 0.16 -33.15
C ILE A 10 20.64 0.91 -31.82
N LEU A 11 21.51 1.88 -31.60
CA LEU A 11 21.02 3.12 -31.01
C LEU A 11 19.86 3.56 -31.92
N VAL A 12 18.70 3.88 -31.35
CA VAL A 12 17.59 4.49 -32.09
C VAL A 12 18.20 5.55 -33.01
N GLU A 13 17.89 5.54 -34.31
CA GLU A 13 18.63 6.19 -35.42
C GLU A 13 18.87 7.72 -35.31
N GLU A 14 18.63 8.33 -34.15
CA GLU A 14 18.81 9.75 -33.84
C GLU A 14 19.56 10.04 -32.52
N LEU A 15 20.18 9.05 -31.84
CA LEU A 15 20.86 9.30 -30.56
C LEU A 15 22.34 9.68 -30.72
N THR A 16 22.66 10.97 -30.60
CA THR A 16 24.06 11.45 -30.52
C THR A 16 24.73 11.05 -29.20
N LEU A 17 26.07 10.97 -29.18
CA LEU A 17 26.84 10.70 -27.94
C LEU A 17 26.54 11.72 -26.83
N GLU A 18 26.41 13.00 -27.21
CA GLU A 18 26.05 14.05 -26.27
C GLU A 18 24.67 13.79 -25.64
N LYS A 19 23.67 13.45 -26.47
CA LYS A 19 22.33 13.12 -25.97
C LYS A 19 22.35 11.88 -25.08
N ALA A 20 23.15 10.87 -25.41
CA ALA A 20 23.34 9.68 -24.59
C ALA A 20 23.91 10.03 -23.20
N ASN A 21 24.95 10.88 -23.14
CA ASN A 21 25.54 11.35 -21.88
C ASN A 21 24.57 12.19 -21.05
N GLN A 22 23.81 13.08 -21.70
CA GLN A 22 22.76 13.85 -21.03
C GLN A 22 21.68 12.94 -20.43
N ASN A 23 21.24 11.92 -21.18
CA ASN A 23 20.26 10.94 -20.72
C ASN A 23 20.80 10.13 -19.51
N TYR A 24 22.07 9.72 -19.56
CA TYR A 24 22.73 9.03 -18.44
C TYR A 24 22.77 9.91 -17.19
N CYS A 25 23.27 11.15 -17.29
CA CYS A 25 23.32 12.09 -16.18
C CYS A 25 21.91 12.37 -15.61
N LYS A 26 20.90 12.52 -16.46
CA LYS A 26 19.50 12.69 -16.06
C LYS A 26 18.99 11.46 -15.30
N ALA A 27 19.29 10.26 -15.76
CA ALA A 27 18.89 9.02 -15.11
C ALA A 27 19.55 8.85 -13.72
N ILE A 28 20.84 9.15 -13.59
CA ILE A 28 21.55 9.11 -12.31
C ILE A 28 20.98 10.13 -11.33
N ARG A 29 20.77 11.39 -11.75
CA ARG A 29 20.16 12.42 -10.88
C ARG A 29 18.77 12.00 -10.40
N LYS A 30 17.92 11.49 -11.31
CA LYS A 30 16.60 10.96 -10.95
C LYS A 30 16.71 9.78 -9.97
N GLY A 31 17.69 8.90 -10.17
CA GLY A 31 17.99 7.79 -9.27
C GLY A 31 18.39 8.26 -7.88
N MET A 32 19.25 9.28 -7.78
CA MET A 32 19.68 9.87 -6.52
C MET A 32 18.52 10.55 -5.79
N PHE A 33 17.75 11.42 -6.44
CA PHE A 33 16.57 12.04 -5.83
C PHE A 33 15.58 11.01 -5.30
N LYS A 34 15.41 9.91 -6.05
CA LYS A 34 14.56 8.80 -5.64
C LYS A 34 15.08 8.02 -4.44
N VAL A 35 16.40 7.89 -4.27
CA VAL A 35 16.99 7.29 -3.06
C VAL A 35 16.79 8.22 -1.87
N PHE A 36 17.06 9.52 -2.03
CA PHE A 36 16.93 10.50 -0.94
C PHE A 36 15.48 10.63 -0.46
N SER A 37 14.53 10.66 -1.39
CA SER A 37 13.11 10.84 -1.08
C SER A 37 12.51 9.66 -0.31
N LYS A 38 13.11 8.46 -0.37
CA LYS A 38 12.62 7.29 0.41
C LYS A 38 12.57 7.59 1.90
N MET A 39 13.47 8.45 2.38
CA MET A 39 13.64 8.84 3.78
C MET A 39 13.26 10.31 4.02
N GLY A 40 12.55 10.93 3.07
CA GLY A 40 12.13 12.33 3.18
C GLY A 40 13.26 13.36 3.07
N ILE A 41 14.43 13.00 2.56
CA ILE A 41 15.58 13.91 2.45
C ILE A 41 15.52 14.68 1.12
N SER A 42 15.50 16.01 1.21
CA SER A 42 15.36 16.89 0.05
C SER A 42 16.68 17.42 -0.52
N THR A 43 17.81 17.33 0.21
CA THR A 43 19.09 17.91 -0.22
C THR A 43 20.24 16.89 -0.19
N ILE A 44 21.15 16.99 -1.17
CA ILE A 44 22.35 16.14 -1.21
C ILE A 44 23.33 16.49 -0.08
N GLN A 45 23.34 17.75 0.36
CA GLN A 45 24.17 18.23 1.47
C GLN A 45 23.82 17.50 2.77
N SER A 46 22.52 17.32 3.05
CA SER A 46 22.06 16.54 4.21
C SER A 46 22.29 15.04 4.05
N TYR A 47 22.20 14.49 2.83
CA TYR A 47 22.42 13.06 2.60
C TYR A 47 23.89 12.65 2.69
N ARG A 48 24.81 13.54 2.28
CA ARG A 48 26.25 13.26 2.25
C ARG A 48 26.78 13.01 3.65
N GLY A 49 27.34 11.82 3.89
CA GLY A 49 27.91 11.44 5.18
C GLY A 49 26.89 10.95 6.21
N ALA A 50 25.59 11.02 5.93
CA ALA A 50 24.53 10.59 6.85
C ALA A 50 24.41 9.06 6.99
N GLN A 51 25.08 8.29 6.12
CA GLN A 51 25.09 6.81 6.15
C GLN A 51 23.69 6.18 6.22
N ILE A 52 22.78 6.62 5.35
CA ILE A 52 21.41 6.10 5.24
C ILE A 52 21.40 4.71 4.55
N PHE A 53 22.09 3.77 5.18
CA PHE A 53 22.30 2.40 4.73
C PHE A 53 22.32 1.48 5.96
N GLU A 54 22.01 0.21 5.72
CA GLU A 54 22.23 -0.86 6.68
C GLU A 54 23.17 -1.89 6.04
N ALA A 55 24.21 -2.27 6.78
CA ALA A 55 25.13 -3.32 6.37
C ALA A 55 24.60 -4.69 6.79
N ILE A 56 24.69 -5.68 5.88
CA ILE A 56 24.27 -7.06 6.16
C ILE A 56 25.40 -7.99 5.73
N GLY A 57 25.93 -8.76 6.68
CA GLY A 57 27.01 -9.70 6.46
C GLY A 57 28.40 -9.05 6.37
N LEU A 58 28.57 -7.86 6.94
CA LEU A 58 29.87 -7.21 7.11
C LEU A 58 30.27 -7.26 8.58
N ASP A 59 31.53 -7.60 8.83
CA ASP A 59 32.09 -7.69 10.17
C ASP A 59 32.03 -6.35 10.94
N GLU A 60 31.81 -6.42 12.25
CA GLU A 60 31.64 -5.23 13.10
C GLU A 60 32.92 -4.40 13.20
N GLU A 61 34.11 -5.01 13.19
CA GLU A 61 35.39 -4.29 13.22
C GLU A 61 35.61 -3.53 11.91
N LEU A 62 35.30 -4.15 10.76
CA LEU A 62 35.30 -3.46 9.46
C LEU A 62 34.37 -2.22 9.48
N ILE A 63 33.16 -2.36 10.02
CA ILE A 63 32.20 -1.25 10.09
C ILE A 63 32.71 -0.17 11.04
N ARG A 64 33.23 -0.52 12.20
CA ARG A 64 33.78 0.43 13.16
C ARG A 64 34.91 1.26 12.55
N ASP A 65 35.79 0.64 11.79
CA ASP A 65 37.00 1.30 11.28
C ASP A 65 36.75 2.14 10.01
N TYR A 66 35.82 1.74 9.15
CA TYR A 66 35.61 2.37 7.83
C TYR A 66 34.22 3.00 7.61
N PHE A 67 33.21 2.60 8.37
CA PHE A 67 31.81 3.02 8.21
C PHE A 67 31.14 3.29 9.56
N THR A 68 31.87 3.92 10.48
CA THR A 68 31.46 4.10 11.87
C THR A 68 30.05 4.70 11.97
N GLY A 69 29.15 4.00 12.67
CA GLY A 69 27.76 4.41 12.86
C GLY A 69 26.75 3.67 11.97
N THR A 70 27.19 2.96 10.93
CA THR A 70 26.30 2.13 10.11
C THR A 70 25.86 0.88 10.88
N PRO A 71 24.56 0.57 10.98
CA PRO A 71 24.09 -0.68 11.60
C PRO A 71 24.57 -1.93 10.84
N SER A 72 25.05 -2.96 11.55
CA SER A 72 25.44 -4.27 10.99
C SER A 72 25.04 -5.43 11.90
N ARG A 73 23.73 -5.73 11.96
CA ARG A 73 23.15 -6.66 12.94
C ARG A 73 23.36 -8.14 12.63
N ILE A 74 23.76 -8.44 11.40
CA ILE A 74 24.27 -9.74 10.99
C ILE A 74 25.73 -9.50 10.61
N SER A 75 26.65 -9.80 11.53
CA SER A 75 28.08 -9.75 11.25
C SER A 75 28.46 -10.79 10.19
N GLY A 76 29.61 -10.63 9.54
CA GLY A 76 30.00 -11.51 8.45
C GLY A 76 31.44 -11.33 7.97
N VAL A 77 31.62 -11.02 6.70
CA VAL A 77 32.95 -10.97 6.07
C VAL A 77 33.74 -9.74 6.53
N GLY A 78 35.04 -9.94 6.75
CA GLY A 78 35.99 -8.86 7.04
C GLY A 78 36.82 -8.46 5.82
N ILE A 79 37.87 -7.67 6.04
CA ILE A 79 38.78 -7.18 4.98
C ILE A 79 39.40 -8.33 4.19
N ARG A 80 39.79 -9.42 4.87
CA ARG A 80 40.48 -10.56 4.25
C ARG A 80 39.59 -11.25 3.21
N GLU A 81 38.35 -11.52 3.57
CA GLU A 81 37.38 -12.15 2.67
C GLU A 81 37.00 -11.21 1.51
N ILE A 82 36.85 -9.91 1.77
CA ILE A 82 36.59 -8.91 0.71
C ILE A 82 37.77 -8.85 -0.28
N ALA A 83 39.01 -8.87 0.22
CA ALA A 83 40.21 -8.90 -0.61
C ALA A 83 40.26 -10.18 -1.44
N GLN A 84 40.00 -11.35 -0.84
CA GLN A 84 39.94 -12.63 -1.55
C GLN A 84 38.88 -12.61 -2.67
N GLU A 85 37.67 -12.11 -2.41
CA GLU A 85 36.64 -12.03 -3.46
C GLU A 85 37.05 -11.11 -4.61
N SER A 86 37.69 -10.00 -4.28
CA SER A 86 38.17 -9.02 -5.26
C SER A 86 39.28 -9.62 -6.14
N LEU A 87 40.21 -10.37 -5.54
CA LEU A 87 41.28 -11.07 -6.26
C LEU A 87 40.74 -12.17 -7.17
N LEU A 88 39.77 -12.98 -6.74
CA LEU A 88 39.15 -14.01 -7.58
C LEU A 88 38.50 -13.41 -8.85
N ARG A 89 37.82 -12.26 -8.71
CA ARG A 89 37.23 -11.54 -9.86
C ARG A 89 38.32 -10.97 -10.77
N HIS A 90 39.41 -10.47 -10.19
CA HIS A 90 40.55 -9.96 -10.94
C HIS A 90 41.23 -11.08 -11.76
N GLU A 91 41.51 -12.22 -11.14
CA GLU A 91 42.09 -13.41 -11.78
C GLU A 91 41.20 -13.90 -12.93
N THR A 92 39.89 -14.03 -12.68
CA THR A 92 38.91 -14.41 -13.73
C THR A 92 38.93 -13.47 -14.93
N ALA A 93 39.17 -12.17 -14.73
CA ALA A 93 39.26 -11.21 -15.83
C ALA A 93 40.58 -11.30 -16.62
N LEU A 94 41.62 -11.91 -16.05
CA LEU A 94 42.91 -12.14 -16.70
C LEU A 94 42.98 -13.48 -17.43
N GLU A 95 42.15 -14.46 -17.05
CA GLU A 95 41.99 -15.75 -17.72
C GLU A 95 41.39 -15.58 -19.12
N LYS A 96 42.24 -15.30 -20.12
CA LYS A 96 41.83 -15.14 -21.52
C LYS A 96 41.54 -16.50 -22.16
N THR A 97 40.27 -16.85 -22.34
CA THR A 97 39.85 -17.86 -23.32
C THR A 97 39.36 -17.18 -24.61
N PRO A 98 39.38 -17.84 -25.79
CA PRO A 98 38.84 -17.26 -27.02
C PRO A 98 37.38 -16.77 -26.90
N GLU A 99 36.60 -17.38 -25.99
CA GLU A 99 35.19 -17.12 -25.75
C GLU A 99 34.93 -15.98 -24.73
N THR A 100 35.88 -15.69 -23.85
CA THR A 100 35.77 -14.68 -22.78
C THR A 100 36.49 -13.37 -23.12
N ARG A 101 37.33 -13.37 -24.17
CA ARG A 101 38.13 -12.20 -24.57
C ARG A 101 37.28 -11.01 -25.05
N GLU A 102 36.06 -11.26 -25.56
CA GLU A 102 35.23 -10.23 -26.21
C GLU A 102 33.83 -10.05 -25.59
N ILE A 103 33.42 -10.90 -24.63
CA ILE A 103 32.05 -10.89 -24.10
C ILE A 103 32.04 -11.06 -22.58
N LEU A 104 31.27 -10.22 -21.87
CA LEU A 104 31.01 -10.37 -20.44
C LEU A 104 30.19 -11.64 -20.15
N SER A 105 30.30 -12.17 -18.93
CA SER A 105 29.48 -13.32 -18.52
C SER A 105 27.98 -13.03 -18.66
N GLY A 106 27.18 -14.04 -19.01
CA GLY A 106 25.74 -13.89 -19.22
C GLY A 106 24.94 -13.48 -17.97
N GLY A 107 25.57 -13.45 -16.80
CA GLY A 107 24.98 -13.04 -15.53
C GLY A 107 23.82 -13.93 -15.08
N GLY A 108 22.93 -13.35 -14.27
CA GLY A 108 21.79 -14.06 -13.69
C GLY A 108 21.13 -13.32 -12.52
N LEU A 109 21.63 -12.14 -12.15
CA LEU A 109 21.17 -11.42 -10.97
C LEU A 109 19.67 -11.04 -11.01
N TYR A 110 19.18 -10.60 -12.16
CA TYR A 110 17.80 -10.11 -12.32
C TYR A 110 16.81 -11.18 -12.81
N HIS A 111 17.29 -12.06 -13.69
CA HIS A 111 16.52 -13.14 -14.30
C HIS A 111 17.30 -14.44 -14.14
N TRP A 112 16.58 -15.51 -13.79
CA TRP A 112 17.16 -16.84 -13.73
C TRP A 112 17.75 -17.22 -15.08
N ARG A 113 18.97 -17.75 -15.06
CA ARG A 113 19.66 -18.36 -16.20
C ARG A 113 20.23 -19.70 -15.73
N ARG A 114 20.30 -20.69 -16.63
CA ARG A 114 20.76 -22.04 -16.30
C ARG A 114 22.15 -22.08 -15.65
N ASN A 115 23.06 -21.24 -16.14
CA ASN A 115 24.44 -21.12 -15.65
C ASN A 115 24.69 -19.77 -14.96
N GLY A 116 23.65 -19.17 -14.39
CA GLY A 116 23.73 -17.86 -13.72
C GLY A 116 23.65 -17.95 -12.19
N GLU A 117 23.42 -16.79 -11.57
CA GLU A 117 23.15 -16.68 -10.13
C GLU A 117 22.03 -17.63 -9.67
N PHE A 118 22.14 -18.11 -8.43
CA PHE A 118 21.11 -18.97 -7.84
C PHE A 118 19.84 -18.17 -7.51
N HIS A 119 18.68 -18.73 -7.83
CA HIS A 119 17.38 -18.18 -7.44
C HIS A 119 16.62 -19.22 -6.62
N GLN A 120 16.12 -18.80 -5.45
CA GLN A 120 15.23 -19.60 -4.60
C GLN A 120 13.92 -20.01 -5.29
N ILE A 121 13.58 -19.35 -6.39
CA ILE A 121 12.47 -19.77 -7.26
C ILE A 121 13.03 -19.93 -8.65
N ASN A 122 13.04 -21.18 -9.11
CA ASN A 122 13.56 -21.57 -10.42
C ASN A 122 12.58 -22.52 -11.14
N PRO A 123 12.78 -22.78 -12.44
CA PRO A 123 11.84 -23.58 -13.23
C PRO A 123 11.53 -24.97 -12.66
N VAL A 124 12.52 -25.64 -12.05
CA VAL A 124 12.34 -26.97 -11.45
C VAL A 124 11.34 -26.87 -10.29
N MET A 125 11.60 -25.97 -9.33
CA MET A 125 10.70 -25.75 -8.20
C MET A 125 9.29 -25.36 -8.63
N THR A 126 9.15 -24.47 -9.62
CA THR A 126 7.83 -24.06 -10.11
C THR A 126 7.05 -25.21 -10.73
N ASN A 127 7.73 -26.09 -11.48
CA ASN A 127 7.09 -27.23 -12.13
C ASN A 127 6.67 -28.27 -11.09
N THR A 128 7.57 -28.61 -10.16
CA THR A 128 7.31 -29.60 -9.10
C THR A 128 6.13 -29.19 -8.22
N LEU A 129 6.05 -27.91 -7.82
CA LEU A 129 4.91 -27.41 -7.05
C LEU A 129 3.60 -27.45 -7.84
N GLN A 130 3.59 -27.00 -9.10
CA GLN A 130 2.40 -27.04 -9.94
C GLN A 130 1.88 -28.47 -10.12
N ARG A 131 2.78 -29.45 -10.26
CA ARG A 131 2.43 -30.86 -10.30
C ARG A 131 1.81 -31.32 -8.98
N ALA A 132 2.39 -30.93 -7.84
CA ALA A 132 1.88 -31.29 -6.51
C ALA A 132 0.44 -30.80 -6.31
N VAL A 133 0.17 -29.52 -6.56
CA VAL A 133 -1.15 -28.93 -6.28
C VAL A 133 -2.23 -29.36 -7.26
N ARG A 134 -1.89 -29.59 -8.54
CA ARG A 134 -2.86 -30.02 -9.57
C ARG A 134 -3.25 -31.48 -9.42
N LYS A 135 -2.33 -32.33 -8.97
CA LYS A 135 -2.57 -33.76 -8.75
C LYS A 135 -2.90 -34.10 -7.29
N ASN A 136 -2.92 -33.11 -6.41
CA ASN A 136 -2.99 -33.28 -4.95
C ASN A 136 -1.98 -34.35 -4.44
N SER A 137 -0.73 -34.25 -4.89
CA SER A 137 0.33 -35.24 -4.61
C SER A 137 1.28 -34.77 -3.51
N GLN A 138 1.17 -35.39 -2.34
CA GLN A 138 2.08 -35.15 -1.20
C GLN A 138 3.53 -35.44 -1.55
N ASP A 139 3.82 -36.50 -2.32
CA ASP A 139 5.19 -36.84 -2.72
C ASP A 139 5.84 -35.75 -3.57
N ALA A 140 5.09 -35.19 -4.52
CA ALA A 140 5.58 -34.06 -5.31
C ALA A 140 5.76 -32.80 -4.45
N TYR A 141 4.92 -32.58 -3.43
CA TYR A 141 5.15 -31.50 -2.48
C TYR A 141 6.41 -31.74 -1.63
N ASN A 142 6.62 -32.96 -1.14
CA ASN A 142 7.82 -33.33 -0.38
C ASN A 142 9.10 -33.12 -1.21
N GLU A 143 9.05 -33.42 -2.51
CA GLU A 143 10.14 -33.09 -3.45
C GLU A 143 10.34 -31.56 -3.56
N PHE A 144 9.27 -30.79 -3.73
CA PHE A 144 9.35 -29.32 -3.76
C PHE A 144 9.93 -28.74 -2.46
N SER A 145 9.42 -29.18 -1.31
CA SER A 145 9.88 -28.74 0.01
C SER A 145 11.35 -29.05 0.22
N ARG A 146 11.81 -30.25 -0.18
CA ARG A 146 13.22 -30.62 -0.15
C ARG A 146 14.09 -29.73 -1.04
N LEU A 147 13.66 -29.44 -2.28
CA LEU A 147 14.37 -28.55 -3.18
C LEU A 147 14.53 -27.14 -2.59
N VAL A 148 13.53 -26.65 -1.86
CA VAL A 148 13.58 -25.35 -1.18
C VAL A 148 14.48 -25.39 0.05
N ASN A 149 14.33 -26.41 0.90
CA ASN A 149 14.96 -26.48 2.23
C ASN A 149 16.41 -27.02 2.20
N GLU A 150 16.76 -27.91 1.26
CA GLU A 150 18.06 -28.59 1.20
C GLU A 150 18.97 -28.03 0.09
N GLN A 151 19.58 -26.86 0.34
CA GLN A 151 20.36 -26.15 -0.68
C GLN A 151 21.85 -26.52 -0.74
N LYS A 152 22.29 -27.63 -0.11
CA LYS A 152 23.67 -28.19 -0.14
C LYS A 152 24.77 -27.10 -0.14
N GLN A 153 24.80 -26.26 0.90
CA GLN A 153 25.74 -25.13 1.12
C GLN A 153 25.50 -23.85 0.29
N ARG A 154 24.45 -23.77 -0.53
CA ARG A 154 24.01 -22.52 -1.19
C ARG A 154 23.12 -21.70 -0.27
N PHE A 155 23.69 -21.15 0.80
CA PHE A 155 22.93 -20.39 1.79
C PHE A 155 22.48 -19.04 1.22
N SER A 156 21.20 -18.95 0.85
CA SER A 156 20.62 -17.80 0.15
C SER A 156 19.79 -16.87 1.05
N THR A 157 19.58 -17.23 2.32
CA THR A 157 18.79 -16.46 3.33
C THR A 157 19.32 -16.72 4.74
N PRO A 158 19.12 -15.82 5.73
CA PRO A 158 19.49 -16.08 7.12
C PRO A 158 18.88 -17.38 7.66
N ARG A 159 17.60 -17.65 7.39
CA ARG A 159 16.94 -18.90 7.82
C ARG A 159 17.50 -20.19 7.24
N SER A 160 18.31 -20.13 6.19
CA SER A 160 19.02 -21.30 5.66
C SER A 160 20.20 -21.74 6.53
N LEU A 161 20.70 -20.83 7.39
CA LEU A 161 21.75 -21.08 8.37
C LEU A 161 21.20 -21.55 9.73
N PHE A 162 19.88 -21.62 9.89
CA PHE A 162 19.26 -22.22 11.08
C PHE A 162 19.09 -23.74 10.94
N GLU A 163 19.16 -24.40 12.08
CA GLU A 163 18.68 -25.75 12.33
C GLU A 163 17.78 -25.75 13.57
N PHE A 164 16.94 -26.77 13.69
CA PHE A 164 16.09 -26.92 14.86
C PHE A 164 16.88 -27.53 16.01
N ALA A 165 16.63 -27.05 17.23
CA ALA A 165 17.14 -27.71 18.43
C ALA A 165 16.48 -29.09 18.61
N GLU A 166 17.06 -29.89 19.50
CA GLU A 166 16.44 -31.14 19.94
C GLU A 166 15.21 -30.83 20.80
N GLY A 167 14.04 -31.29 20.35
CA GLY A 167 12.78 -31.18 21.08
C GLY A 167 12.43 -32.46 21.83
N THR A 168 11.24 -32.51 22.40
CA THR A 168 10.67 -33.74 23.00
C THR A 168 9.54 -34.24 22.11
N PRO A 169 9.77 -35.20 21.20
CA PRO A 169 8.78 -35.57 20.21
C PRO A 169 7.47 -36.07 20.82
N ILE A 170 6.35 -35.72 20.17
CA ILE A 170 5.00 -36.18 20.51
C ILE A 170 4.35 -36.87 19.33
N SER A 171 3.22 -37.55 19.55
CA SER A 171 2.45 -38.12 18.43
C SER A 171 1.91 -36.99 17.53
N LEU A 172 1.90 -37.22 16.22
CA LEU A 172 1.30 -36.29 15.26
C LEU A 172 -0.20 -36.07 15.56
N ASP A 173 -0.88 -37.06 16.14
CA ASP A 173 -2.29 -36.98 16.51
C ASP A 173 -2.57 -36.01 17.67
N GLU A 174 -1.55 -35.68 18.47
CA GLU A 174 -1.65 -34.67 19.53
C GLU A 174 -1.50 -33.23 19.00
N VAL A 175 -0.98 -33.08 17.77
CA VAL A 175 -0.79 -31.78 17.14
C VAL A 175 -2.11 -31.31 16.53
N GLU A 176 -2.45 -30.04 16.75
CA GLU A 176 -3.64 -29.41 16.18
C GLU A 176 -3.77 -29.70 14.66
N PRO A 177 -5.00 -29.91 14.16
CA PRO A 177 -5.21 -30.35 12.79
C PRO A 177 -4.82 -29.23 11.81
N ALA A 178 -4.44 -29.61 10.58
CA ALA A 178 -4.02 -28.65 9.55
C ALA A 178 -5.11 -27.60 9.26
N ALA A 179 -6.39 -27.97 9.41
CA ALA A 179 -7.54 -27.08 9.25
C ALA A 179 -7.54 -25.89 10.24
N GLU A 180 -6.92 -26.01 11.42
CA GLU A 180 -6.75 -24.88 12.35
C GLU A 180 -5.53 -24.04 11.99
N ILE A 181 -4.44 -24.67 11.54
CA ILE A 181 -3.20 -24.00 11.15
C ILE A 181 -3.43 -23.10 9.92
N VAL A 182 -4.16 -23.56 8.91
CA VAL A 182 -4.39 -22.78 7.67
C VAL A 182 -5.13 -21.46 7.93
N LYS A 183 -5.84 -21.31 9.06
CA LYS A 183 -6.50 -20.05 9.45
C LYS A 183 -5.50 -18.94 9.76
N ARG A 184 -4.23 -19.30 10.06
CA ARG A 184 -3.11 -18.37 10.26
C ARG A 184 -2.45 -17.95 8.94
N PHE A 185 -2.83 -18.56 7.82
CA PHE A 185 -2.26 -18.25 6.51
C PHE A 185 -3.02 -17.13 5.82
N VAL A 186 -2.25 -16.23 5.23
CA VAL A 186 -2.75 -15.05 4.55
C VAL A 186 -2.17 -15.03 3.14
N THR A 187 -3.00 -14.87 2.10
CA THR A 187 -2.45 -14.52 0.78
C THR A 187 -2.06 -13.05 0.76
N GLY A 188 -0.82 -12.75 0.40
CA GLY A 188 -0.27 -11.40 0.43
C GLY A 188 -1.05 -10.40 -0.45
N ALA A 189 -0.94 -9.13 -0.09
CA ALA A 189 -1.60 -8.01 -0.75
C ALA A 189 -1.15 -7.82 -2.20
N MET A 190 -1.92 -8.31 -3.17
CA MET A 190 -1.63 -8.22 -4.60
C MET A 190 -2.79 -7.54 -5.32
N SER A 191 -2.57 -6.33 -5.82
CA SER A 191 -3.67 -5.51 -6.33
C SER A 191 -4.35 -6.09 -7.57
N LEU A 192 -5.68 -6.00 -7.59
CA LEU A 192 -6.45 -6.09 -8.81
C LEU A 192 -5.97 -5.00 -9.79
N GLY A 193 -5.56 -5.42 -10.99
CA GLY A 193 -4.83 -4.59 -11.95
C GLY A 193 -3.39 -5.07 -12.12
N SER A 194 -2.66 -5.31 -11.03
CA SER A 194 -1.36 -5.99 -11.08
C SER A 194 -1.54 -7.45 -11.51
N ILE A 195 -2.49 -8.13 -10.87
CA ILE A 195 -2.98 -9.46 -11.27
C ILE A 195 -4.38 -9.34 -11.88
N SER A 196 -4.76 -10.34 -12.67
CA SER A 196 -6.07 -10.48 -13.30
C SER A 196 -7.16 -10.73 -12.25
N SER A 197 -8.41 -10.40 -12.58
CA SER A 197 -9.54 -10.68 -11.69
C SER A 197 -9.70 -12.18 -11.44
N GLU A 198 -9.44 -13.03 -12.45
CA GLU A 198 -9.49 -14.48 -12.29
C GLU A 198 -8.50 -14.96 -11.23
N SER A 199 -7.25 -14.46 -11.25
CA SER A 199 -6.25 -14.80 -10.25
C SER A 199 -6.64 -14.30 -8.86
N HIS A 200 -7.13 -13.06 -8.79
CA HIS A 200 -7.47 -12.40 -7.55
C HIS A 200 -8.65 -13.07 -6.83
N GLU A 201 -9.72 -13.36 -7.57
CA GLU A 201 -10.90 -14.07 -7.06
C GLU A 201 -10.57 -15.51 -6.68
N THR A 202 -9.73 -16.19 -7.46
CA THR A 202 -9.29 -17.56 -7.16
C THR A 202 -8.62 -17.63 -5.77
N MET A 203 -7.79 -16.65 -5.42
CA MET A 203 -7.19 -16.57 -4.08
C MET A 203 -8.27 -16.35 -3.01
N ALA A 204 -9.15 -15.36 -3.21
CA ALA A 204 -10.18 -15.03 -2.23
C ALA A 204 -11.11 -16.22 -1.93
N ILE A 205 -11.59 -16.89 -2.98
CA ILE A 205 -12.44 -18.08 -2.85
C ILE A 205 -11.70 -19.19 -2.09
N ALA A 206 -10.44 -19.46 -2.44
CA ALA A 206 -9.65 -20.49 -1.78
C ALA A 206 -9.49 -20.22 -0.28
N MET A 207 -9.11 -19.00 0.09
CA MET A 207 -8.88 -18.64 1.49
C MET A 207 -10.16 -18.65 2.31
N ASN A 208 -11.26 -18.14 1.73
CA ASN A 208 -12.57 -18.15 2.39
C ASN A 208 -13.08 -19.57 2.64
N ARG A 209 -12.83 -20.52 1.73
CA ARG A 209 -13.23 -21.93 1.90
C ARG A 209 -12.48 -22.63 3.04
N ILE A 210 -11.23 -22.24 3.32
CA ILE A 210 -10.38 -22.87 4.36
C ILE A 210 -10.31 -22.08 5.66
N GLY A 211 -11.02 -20.95 5.76
CA GLY A 211 -10.98 -20.06 6.93
C GLY A 211 -9.66 -19.28 7.08
N GLY A 212 -8.79 -19.30 6.08
CA GLY A 212 -7.65 -18.40 6.00
C GLY A 212 -8.07 -17.02 5.48
N LYS A 213 -7.11 -16.14 5.22
CA LYS A 213 -7.41 -14.75 4.81
C LYS A 213 -6.82 -14.40 3.46
N SER A 214 -7.55 -13.67 2.63
CA SER A 214 -7.03 -13.03 1.42
C SER A 214 -7.01 -11.51 1.55
N ASN A 215 -6.17 -10.85 0.75
CA ASN A 215 -5.95 -9.41 0.83
C ASN A 215 -6.15 -8.76 -0.54
N SER A 216 -6.96 -7.69 -0.60
CA SER A 216 -7.31 -6.99 -1.85
C SER A 216 -6.12 -6.31 -2.55
N GLY A 217 -5.05 -6.02 -1.80
CA GLY A 217 -4.02 -5.09 -2.23
C GLY A 217 -4.53 -3.67 -2.48
N GLU A 218 -3.65 -2.82 -3.00
CA GLU A 218 -3.85 -1.37 -3.17
C GLU A 218 -4.79 -0.97 -4.32
N GLY A 219 -5.48 -1.93 -4.94
CA GLY A 219 -6.20 -1.72 -6.21
C GLY A 219 -7.68 -1.42 -6.11
N GLY A 220 -8.24 -1.35 -4.89
CA GLY A 220 -9.68 -1.45 -4.67
C GLY A 220 -10.19 -2.88 -4.86
N GLU A 221 -11.50 -3.06 -4.72
CA GLU A 221 -12.18 -4.32 -4.98
C GLU A 221 -13.56 -4.04 -5.57
N ASP A 222 -13.99 -4.86 -6.54
CA ASP A 222 -15.33 -4.74 -7.12
C ASP A 222 -16.39 -5.06 -6.07
N SER A 223 -17.38 -4.19 -5.90
CA SER A 223 -18.49 -4.38 -4.96
C SER A 223 -19.36 -5.58 -5.28
N ALA A 224 -19.39 -6.03 -6.54
CA ALA A 224 -20.09 -7.27 -6.92
C ALA A 224 -19.51 -8.52 -6.22
N ARG A 225 -18.32 -8.43 -5.62
CA ARG A 225 -17.68 -9.52 -4.88
C ARG A 225 -18.08 -9.58 -3.40
N PHE A 226 -18.82 -8.59 -2.89
CA PHE A 226 -19.15 -8.49 -1.47
C PHE A 226 -20.26 -9.47 -1.04
N ASP A 227 -20.94 -10.07 -2.01
CA ASP A 227 -21.92 -11.12 -1.80
C ASP A 227 -21.39 -12.50 -2.22
N LYS A 228 -21.97 -13.55 -1.63
CA LYS A 228 -21.71 -14.92 -2.06
C LYS A 228 -22.37 -15.17 -3.42
N ARG A 229 -21.67 -15.90 -4.27
CA ARG A 229 -22.21 -16.41 -5.54
C ARG A 229 -23.25 -17.49 -5.27
N THR A 230 -24.07 -17.77 -6.28
CA THR A 230 -25.11 -18.83 -6.24
C THR A 230 -24.55 -20.22 -5.97
N ASN A 231 -23.28 -20.48 -6.32
CA ASN A 231 -22.58 -21.74 -6.05
C ASN A 231 -21.97 -21.81 -4.62
N GLY A 232 -22.20 -20.80 -3.77
CA GLY A 232 -21.66 -20.71 -2.42
C GLY A 232 -20.25 -20.10 -2.32
N ASP A 233 -19.58 -19.84 -3.45
CA ASP A 233 -18.26 -19.21 -3.42
C ASP A 233 -18.35 -17.77 -2.97
N PHE A 234 -17.38 -17.37 -2.15
CA PHE A 234 -17.26 -16.01 -1.67
C PHE A 234 -15.97 -15.37 -2.22
N PRO A 235 -16.05 -14.53 -3.25
CA PRO A 235 -14.87 -13.91 -3.85
C PRO A 235 -14.42 -12.62 -3.14
N ASN A 236 -15.05 -12.21 -2.03
CA ASN A 236 -14.64 -11.04 -1.24
C ASN A 236 -13.30 -11.28 -0.54
N SER A 237 -12.43 -10.27 -0.51
CA SER A 237 -11.22 -10.34 0.32
C SER A 237 -11.53 -9.97 1.76
N THR A 238 -11.15 -10.83 2.70
CA THR A 238 -11.32 -10.60 4.14
C THR A 238 -10.47 -9.45 4.67
N ILE A 239 -9.31 -9.22 4.04
CA ILE A 239 -8.43 -8.09 4.32
C ILE A 239 -8.53 -7.07 3.19
N LYS A 240 -8.79 -5.82 3.55
CA LYS A 240 -8.85 -4.70 2.61
C LYS A 240 -7.73 -3.72 2.89
N GLN A 241 -6.98 -3.34 1.86
CA GLN A 241 -5.80 -2.50 2.02
C GLN A 241 -6.13 -1.01 1.80
N VAL A 242 -5.62 -0.17 2.71
CA VAL A 242 -5.59 1.28 2.58
C VAL A 242 -4.14 1.70 2.33
N ALA A 243 -3.84 2.13 1.10
CA ALA A 243 -2.52 2.56 0.66
C ALA A 243 -2.54 4.03 0.22
N SER A 244 -1.37 4.64 -0.02
CA SER A 244 -1.22 6.07 -0.33
C SER A 244 -2.03 6.58 -1.53
N GLY A 245 -2.34 5.73 -2.52
CA GLY A 245 -3.18 6.13 -3.65
C GLY A 245 -4.68 6.25 -3.32
N ARG A 246 -5.15 5.63 -2.23
CA ARG A 246 -6.56 5.50 -1.84
C ARG A 246 -7.49 4.96 -2.94
N PHE A 247 -6.93 4.19 -3.88
CA PHE A 247 -7.72 3.63 -4.99
C PHE A 247 -8.82 2.70 -4.49
N GLY A 248 -10.06 2.99 -4.88
CA GLY A 248 -11.24 2.20 -4.51
C GLY A 248 -11.60 2.22 -3.01
N VAL A 249 -10.98 3.10 -2.21
CA VAL A 249 -11.25 3.18 -0.76
C VAL A 249 -12.50 4.06 -0.53
N THR A 250 -13.64 3.41 -0.37
CA THR A 250 -14.94 4.02 0.01
C THR A 250 -15.41 3.49 1.36
N ILE A 251 -16.40 4.14 1.99
CA ILE A 251 -17.04 3.58 3.19
C ILE A 251 -17.62 2.18 2.92
N HIS A 252 -18.24 1.95 1.75
CA HIS A 252 -18.79 0.65 1.37
C HIS A 252 -17.70 -0.42 1.22
N TYR A 253 -16.53 -0.06 0.70
CA TYR A 253 -15.36 -0.93 0.68
C TYR A 253 -14.91 -1.27 2.12
N LEU A 254 -14.73 -0.27 2.99
CA LEU A 254 -14.21 -0.45 4.34
C LEU A 254 -15.10 -1.31 5.24
N VAL A 255 -16.42 -1.25 5.09
CA VAL A 255 -17.35 -2.06 5.90
C VAL A 255 -17.41 -3.54 5.49
N ASN A 256 -17.00 -3.87 4.27
CA ASN A 256 -17.10 -5.23 3.71
C ASN A 256 -15.85 -6.10 3.97
N CYS A 257 -15.23 -5.96 5.14
CA CYS A 257 -14.05 -6.76 5.52
C CYS A 257 -14.00 -7.02 7.04
N THR A 258 -13.12 -7.94 7.43
CA THR A 258 -12.84 -8.28 8.83
C THR A 258 -11.51 -7.67 9.32
N GLU A 259 -10.68 -7.20 8.40
CA GLU A 259 -9.38 -6.61 8.69
C GLU A 259 -9.05 -5.52 7.64
N ILE A 260 -8.56 -4.38 8.09
CA ILE A 260 -8.12 -3.29 7.23
C ILE A 260 -6.61 -3.14 7.40
N GLN A 261 -5.86 -3.27 6.31
CA GLN A 261 -4.40 -3.13 6.31
C GLN A 261 -3.96 -1.75 5.83
N ILE A 262 -3.39 -0.94 6.72
CA ILE A 262 -2.64 0.27 6.37
C ILE A 262 -1.29 -0.15 5.78
N LYS A 263 -1.09 0.13 4.49
CA LYS A 263 0.15 -0.21 3.78
C LYS A 263 1.12 0.95 3.81
N VAL A 264 1.93 1.03 4.87
CA VAL A 264 3.02 2.02 4.95
C VAL A 264 4.09 1.71 3.90
N ALA A 265 4.48 0.45 3.75
CA ALA A 265 5.49 0.05 2.77
C ALA A 265 5.32 -1.41 2.28
N GLN A 266 6.15 -1.80 1.30
CA GLN A 266 6.29 -3.18 0.85
C GLN A 266 7.76 -3.50 0.56
N GLY A 267 8.20 -4.74 0.83
CA GLY A 267 9.62 -5.12 0.77
C GLY A 267 10.28 -4.93 -0.60
N ALA A 268 9.54 -5.05 -1.70
CA ALA A 268 10.10 -4.89 -3.05
C ALA A 268 10.43 -3.44 -3.45
N LYS A 269 9.92 -2.46 -2.69
CA LYS A 269 10.14 -1.02 -2.89
C LYS A 269 9.76 -0.19 -1.65
N PRO A 270 10.51 -0.32 -0.55
CA PRO A 270 10.33 0.54 0.61
C PRO A 270 10.62 2.00 0.25
N GLY A 271 9.89 2.92 0.87
CA GLY A 271 9.98 4.36 0.61
C GLY A 271 9.41 4.82 -0.75
N GLU A 272 8.60 3.98 -1.41
CA GLU A 272 7.95 4.31 -2.68
C GLU A 272 6.49 3.85 -2.76
N GLY A 273 5.72 4.50 -3.64
CA GLY A 273 4.33 4.17 -3.90
C GLY A 273 4.09 2.99 -4.85
N GLY A 274 2.82 2.58 -4.90
CA GLY A 274 2.27 1.67 -5.90
C GLY A 274 2.51 2.13 -7.34
N GLN A 275 2.63 1.18 -8.27
CA GLN A 275 2.81 1.48 -9.69
C GLN A 275 1.96 0.52 -10.52
N LEU A 276 1.08 1.09 -11.34
CA LEU A 276 0.33 0.34 -12.35
C LEU A 276 0.50 1.04 -13.71
N PRO A 277 1.21 0.41 -14.66
CA PRO A 277 1.34 0.94 -16.02
C PRO A 277 -0.01 1.20 -16.68
N GLY A 278 -0.14 2.31 -17.41
CA GLY A 278 -1.41 2.74 -18.03
C GLY A 278 -2.03 1.71 -18.97
N ASN A 279 -1.21 0.91 -19.66
CA ASN A 279 -1.68 -0.19 -20.51
C ASN A 279 -2.31 -1.37 -19.74
N LYS A 280 -2.26 -1.36 -18.39
CA LYS A 280 -2.99 -2.27 -17.50
C LYS A 280 -4.18 -1.60 -16.82
N VAL A 281 -4.41 -0.31 -17.06
CA VAL A 281 -5.58 0.40 -16.55
C VAL A 281 -6.70 0.27 -17.58
N SER A 282 -7.30 -0.92 -17.64
CA SER A 282 -8.50 -1.17 -18.45
C SER A 282 -9.69 -0.39 -17.92
N GLU A 283 -10.80 -0.34 -18.66
CA GLU A 283 -12.04 0.31 -18.21
C GLU A 283 -12.55 -0.29 -16.88
N GLU A 284 -12.47 -1.60 -16.72
CA GLU A 284 -12.78 -2.33 -15.48
C GLU A 284 -11.91 -1.84 -14.31
N ILE A 285 -10.59 -1.80 -14.50
CA ILE A 285 -9.65 -1.36 -13.46
C ILE A 285 -9.83 0.13 -13.14
N ALA A 286 -10.05 0.96 -14.15
CA ALA A 286 -10.28 2.38 -13.99
C ALA A 286 -11.54 2.67 -13.16
N LYS A 287 -12.63 1.94 -13.43
CA LYS A 287 -13.87 2.01 -12.65
C LYS A 287 -13.63 1.66 -11.19
N ILE A 288 -12.98 0.52 -10.91
CA ILE A 288 -12.72 0.05 -9.53
C ILE A 288 -11.85 1.04 -8.75
N ARG A 289 -10.90 1.69 -9.44
CA ARG A 289 -9.96 2.64 -8.83
C ARG A 289 -10.48 4.08 -8.79
N ASN A 290 -11.65 4.37 -9.35
CA ASN A 290 -12.14 5.72 -9.59
C ASN A 290 -11.07 6.59 -10.27
N SER A 291 -10.58 6.08 -11.41
CA SER A 291 -9.53 6.69 -12.23
C SER A 291 -9.90 6.69 -13.72
N THR A 292 -9.01 7.22 -14.56
CA THR A 292 -9.21 7.28 -16.02
C THR A 292 -8.63 6.04 -16.73
N PRO A 293 -9.33 5.40 -17.67
CA PRO A 293 -8.79 4.31 -18.48
C PRO A 293 -7.53 4.73 -19.25
N GLY A 294 -6.53 3.85 -19.29
CA GLY A 294 -5.28 4.05 -20.04
C GLY A 294 -4.22 4.94 -19.37
N VAL A 295 -4.58 5.68 -18.32
CA VAL A 295 -3.67 6.59 -17.60
C VAL A 295 -2.81 5.81 -16.60
N THR A 296 -1.51 6.09 -16.57
CA THR A 296 -0.60 5.41 -15.62
C THR A 296 -0.87 5.85 -14.19
N LEU A 297 -0.99 4.90 -13.26
CA LEU A 297 -1.23 5.19 -11.85
C LEU A 297 0.06 4.99 -11.04
N ILE A 298 0.64 6.11 -10.61
CA ILE A 298 1.75 6.14 -9.66
C ILE A 298 1.19 6.69 -8.35
N SER A 299 1.23 5.89 -7.29
CA SER A 299 0.80 6.37 -5.98
C SER A 299 1.87 7.28 -5.38
N PRO A 300 1.49 8.28 -4.57
CA PRO A 300 2.45 9.02 -3.77
C PRO A 300 3.30 8.07 -2.92
N PRO A 301 4.59 8.35 -2.67
CA PRO A 301 5.38 7.56 -1.74
C PRO A 301 4.81 7.56 -0.31
N PRO A 302 4.48 8.71 0.31
CA PRO A 302 3.89 8.71 1.64
C PRO A 302 2.36 8.59 1.57
N HIS A 303 1.77 8.18 2.68
CA HIS A 303 0.38 8.53 2.97
C HIS A 303 0.34 10.02 3.34
N HIS A 304 -0.47 10.83 2.66
CA HIS A 304 -0.55 12.27 2.96
C HIS A 304 -1.26 12.60 4.27
N ASP A 305 -1.82 11.58 4.93
CA ASP A 305 -2.42 11.61 6.26
C ASP A 305 -1.62 10.77 7.28
N ILE A 306 -0.35 10.50 7.00
CA ILE A 306 0.61 9.89 7.94
C ILE A 306 1.97 10.58 7.75
N TYR A 307 2.21 11.66 8.49
CA TYR A 307 3.53 12.32 8.56
C TYR A 307 4.25 12.07 9.88
N SER A 308 3.56 11.47 10.84
CA SER A 308 4.03 11.18 12.18
C SER A 308 3.32 9.96 12.76
N ILE A 309 3.69 9.56 13.98
CA ILE A 309 3.07 8.41 14.66
C ILE A 309 1.64 8.74 15.15
N GLU A 310 1.41 9.99 15.53
CA GLU A 310 0.10 10.51 15.92
C GLU A 310 -0.87 10.57 14.72
N ASP A 311 -0.36 10.85 13.52
CA ASP A 311 -1.17 10.76 12.29
C ASP A 311 -1.53 9.32 11.95
N LEU A 312 -0.60 8.37 12.16
CA LEU A 312 -0.93 6.94 12.03
C LEU A 312 -2.01 6.55 13.04
N ALA A 313 -1.90 7.00 14.30
CA ALA A 313 -2.93 6.77 15.31
C ALA A 313 -4.28 7.37 14.88
N GLN A 314 -4.28 8.56 14.26
CA GLN A 314 -5.49 9.16 13.72
C GLN A 314 -6.09 8.34 12.58
N LEU A 315 -5.28 7.81 11.64
CA LEU A 315 -5.80 6.92 10.59
C LEU A 315 -6.32 5.59 11.15
N ILE A 316 -5.65 4.99 12.14
CA ILE A 316 -6.15 3.78 12.83
C ILE A 316 -7.54 4.08 13.43
N PHE A 317 -7.67 5.22 14.10
CA PHE A 317 -8.92 5.68 14.68
C PHE A 317 -10.01 5.93 13.64
N ASP A 318 -9.70 6.59 12.52
CA ASP A 318 -10.64 6.80 11.40
C ASP A 318 -11.16 5.48 10.83
N LEU A 319 -10.26 4.52 10.58
CA LEU A 319 -10.60 3.23 10.00
C LEU A 319 -11.40 2.36 10.98
N LYS A 320 -11.11 2.47 12.28
CA LYS A 320 -11.90 1.80 13.31
C LYS A 320 -13.30 2.39 13.43
N ASN A 321 -13.46 3.71 13.29
CA ASN A 321 -14.78 4.33 13.20
C ASN A 321 -15.52 3.93 11.92
N ALA A 322 -14.81 3.80 10.79
CA ALA A 322 -15.38 3.35 9.52
C ALA A 322 -15.83 1.89 9.55
N ASN A 323 -15.15 1.03 10.32
CA ASN A 323 -15.60 -0.34 10.58
C ASN A 323 -15.22 -0.80 11.99
N PRO A 324 -16.13 -0.63 12.99
CA PRO A 324 -15.87 -0.97 14.39
C PRO A 324 -15.48 -2.43 14.65
N GLN A 325 -15.86 -3.34 13.75
CA GLN A 325 -15.63 -4.77 13.88
C GLN A 325 -14.31 -5.23 13.24
N ALA A 326 -13.72 -4.43 12.35
CA ALA A 326 -12.49 -4.81 11.67
C ALA A 326 -11.26 -4.66 12.58
N LYS A 327 -10.29 -5.57 12.43
CA LYS A 327 -8.94 -5.38 12.96
C LYS A 327 -8.17 -4.39 12.10
N ILE A 328 -7.32 -3.57 12.70
CA ILE A 328 -6.40 -2.69 11.97
C ILE A 328 -5.00 -3.31 11.92
N ASN A 329 -4.53 -3.59 10.71
CA ASN A 329 -3.22 -4.15 10.41
C ASN A 329 -2.29 -3.06 9.86
N VAL A 330 -1.10 -2.89 10.40
CA VAL A 330 -0.09 -1.96 9.85
C VAL A 330 1.04 -2.76 9.21
N LYS A 331 1.22 -2.59 7.90
CA LYS A 331 2.27 -3.26 7.12
C LYS A 331 3.52 -2.40 7.02
N LEU A 332 4.56 -2.84 7.72
CA LEU A 332 5.91 -2.29 7.73
C LEU A 332 6.85 -3.16 6.87
N VAL A 333 8.06 -2.67 6.64
CA VAL A 333 9.15 -3.45 6.03
C VAL A 333 10.28 -3.57 7.04
N ALA A 334 10.94 -4.72 7.05
CA ALA A 334 12.12 -4.94 7.86
C ALA A 334 13.25 -3.96 7.45
N GLU A 335 13.74 -3.23 8.43
CA GLU A 335 14.94 -2.38 8.43
C GLU A 335 15.38 -2.16 9.88
N ALA A 336 16.59 -1.66 10.11
CA ALA A 336 17.04 -1.30 11.45
C ALA A 336 16.14 -0.22 12.06
N GLY A 337 15.66 -0.46 13.29
CA GLY A 337 14.76 0.46 14.00
C GLY A 337 13.28 0.12 13.83
N VAL A 338 12.93 -0.92 13.05
CA VAL A 338 11.54 -1.35 12.89
C VAL A 338 10.92 -1.80 14.21
N GLY A 339 11.71 -2.26 15.19
CA GLY A 339 11.22 -2.62 16.52
C GLY A 339 10.68 -1.41 17.28
N THR A 340 11.39 -0.28 17.22
CA THR A 340 10.95 1.00 17.81
C THR A 340 9.66 1.48 17.16
N ILE A 341 9.59 1.39 15.82
CA ILE A 341 8.37 1.74 15.07
C ILE A 341 7.21 0.82 15.48
N ALA A 342 7.45 -0.50 15.61
CA ALA A 342 6.43 -1.46 16.04
C ALA A 342 5.87 -1.14 17.43
N ALA A 343 6.72 -0.70 18.38
CA ALA A 343 6.26 -0.23 19.69
C ALA A 343 5.37 1.02 19.57
N GLY A 344 5.74 1.99 18.73
CA GLY A 344 4.90 3.15 18.42
C GLY A 344 3.55 2.75 17.82
N VAL A 345 3.55 1.84 16.85
CA VAL A 345 2.36 1.30 16.18
C VAL A 345 1.43 0.57 17.16
N ALA A 346 1.99 -0.20 18.10
CA ALA A 346 1.21 -0.84 19.16
C ALA A 346 0.55 0.18 20.11
N LYS A 347 1.26 1.27 20.44
CA LYS A 347 0.71 2.40 21.24
C LYS A 347 -0.30 3.23 20.45
N ALA A 348 -0.22 3.23 19.13
CA ALA A 348 -1.21 3.81 18.22
C ALA A 348 -2.47 2.93 18.04
N HIS A 349 -2.60 1.86 18.85
CA HIS A 349 -3.76 0.95 18.89
C HIS A 349 -3.94 0.04 17.67
N ALA A 350 -2.90 -0.22 16.88
CA ALA A 350 -2.99 -1.27 15.85
C ALA A 350 -3.28 -2.64 16.49
N ASP A 351 -4.09 -3.46 15.82
CA ASP A 351 -4.42 -4.82 16.28
C ASP A 351 -3.41 -5.86 15.73
N VAL A 352 -2.84 -5.60 14.55
CA VAL A 352 -1.89 -6.48 13.86
C VAL A 352 -0.74 -5.64 13.29
N ILE A 353 0.49 -6.16 13.36
CA ILE A 353 1.66 -5.56 12.71
C ILE A 353 2.23 -6.60 11.74
N THR A 354 2.32 -6.25 10.45
CA THR A 354 2.98 -7.08 9.45
C THR A 354 4.41 -6.58 9.22
N ILE A 355 5.40 -7.46 9.43
CA ILE A 355 6.79 -7.21 9.05
C ILE A 355 7.07 -7.90 7.72
N ALA A 356 7.29 -7.11 6.66
CA ALA A 356 7.61 -7.62 5.33
C ALA A 356 9.12 -7.67 5.09
N GLY A 357 9.63 -8.78 4.57
CA GLY A 357 11.03 -8.91 4.14
C GLY A 357 11.30 -8.28 2.77
N HIS A 358 12.56 -7.93 2.50
CA HIS A 358 13.01 -7.35 1.22
C HIS A 358 12.65 -8.21 -0.01
N ASP A 359 12.45 -9.51 0.19
CA ASP A 359 12.31 -10.52 -0.85
C ASP A 359 10.87 -10.67 -1.35
N GLY A 360 9.95 -9.85 -0.84
CA GLY A 360 8.57 -9.73 -1.30
C GLY A 360 8.45 -9.53 -2.82
N GLY A 361 7.39 -10.09 -3.40
CA GLY A 361 7.10 -9.94 -4.84
C GLY A 361 6.55 -8.55 -5.20
N THR A 362 6.61 -8.20 -6.49
CA THR A 362 5.96 -7.00 -7.04
C THR A 362 5.58 -7.18 -8.50
N GLY A 363 4.47 -6.57 -8.91
CA GLY A 363 4.07 -6.49 -10.32
C GLY A 363 4.89 -5.48 -11.12
N ALA A 364 5.30 -4.38 -10.48
CA ALA A 364 6.09 -3.29 -11.06
C ALA A 364 6.87 -2.53 -9.98
N SER A 365 8.19 -2.43 -10.16
CA SER A 365 9.10 -1.69 -9.27
C SER A 365 10.42 -1.41 -10.00
N PRO A 366 11.13 -0.30 -9.68
CA PRO A 366 12.49 -0.11 -10.12
C PRO A 366 13.40 -1.28 -9.69
N LEU A 367 14.32 -1.67 -10.56
CA LEU A 367 15.27 -2.75 -10.27
C LEU A 367 16.18 -2.43 -9.08
N THR A 368 16.55 -1.15 -8.91
CA THR A 368 17.36 -0.70 -7.77
C THR A 368 16.68 -0.99 -6.45
N SER A 369 15.38 -0.72 -6.33
CA SER A 369 14.62 -0.95 -5.10
C SER A 369 14.41 -2.43 -4.80
N ILE A 370 14.17 -3.26 -5.83
CA ILE A 370 14.07 -4.72 -5.67
C ILE A 370 15.37 -5.33 -5.12
N LYS A 371 16.53 -4.73 -5.43
CA LYS A 371 17.85 -5.28 -5.10
C LYS A 371 18.52 -4.64 -3.90
N HIS A 372 18.16 -3.41 -3.54
CA HIS A 372 18.96 -2.58 -2.63
C HIS A 372 18.13 -1.83 -1.58
N ALA A 373 16.87 -2.22 -1.34
CA ALA A 373 16.05 -1.59 -0.31
C ALA A 373 15.28 -2.64 0.53
N GLY A 374 15.27 -2.43 1.85
CA GLY A 374 14.76 -3.38 2.84
C GLY A 374 15.77 -4.46 3.22
N VAL A 375 15.52 -5.17 4.33
CA VAL A 375 16.36 -6.29 4.80
C VAL A 375 15.54 -7.59 4.97
N PRO A 376 16.17 -8.74 5.26
CA PRO A 376 15.46 -9.99 5.52
C PRO A 376 14.44 -9.87 6.66
N TRP A 377 13.30 -10.54 6.55
CA TRP A 377 12.26 -10.49 7.57
C TRP A 377 12.71 -11.13 8.88
N GLU A 378 13.66 -12.07 8.87
CA GLU A 378 14.19 -12.68 10.08
C GLU A 378 14.77 -11.63 11.05
N LEU A 379 15.41 -10.58 10.51
CA LEU A 379 15.91 -9.45 11.31
C LEU A 379 14.79 -8.56 11.83
N GLY A 380 13.90 -8.12 10.93
CA GLY A 380 12.84 -7.19 11.34
C GLY A 380 11.82 -7.84 12.29
N LEU A 381 11.51 -9.13 12.09
CA LEU A 381 10.56 -9.86 12.92
C LEU A 381 11.12 -10.08 14.32
N SER A 382 12.38 -10.52 14.43
CA SER A 382 13.02 -10.71 15.73
C SER A 382 13.17 -9.38 16.47
N GLU A 383 13.57 -8.29 15.79
CA GLU A 383 13.65 -6.97 16.41
C GLU A 383 12.28 -6.48 16.91
N ALA A 384 11.22 -6.67 16.12
CA ALA A 384 9.85 -6.32 16.54
C ALA A 384 9.39 -7.16 17.74
N GLN A 385 9.61 -8.48 17.71
CA GLN A 385 9.31 -9.38 18.83
C GLN A 385 10.04 -8.92 20.10
N GLN A 386 11.36 -8.77 20.04
CA GLN A 386 12.20 -8.41 21.18
C GLN A 386 11.83 -7.03 21.73
N THR A 387 11.64 -6.02 20.88
CA THR A 387 11.32 -4.67 21.32
C THR A 387 9.93 -4.58 21.96
N LEU A 388 8.94 -5.28 21.41
CA LEU A 388 7.59 -5.31 21.99
C LEU A 388 7.57 -5.99 23.36
N MET A 389 8.37 -7.06 23.54
CA MET A 389 8.56 -7.72 24.84
C MET A 389 9.23 -6.77 25.85
N LEU A 390 10.34 -6.12 25.44
CA LEU A 390 11.05 -5.15 26.29
C LEU A 390 10.14 -4.02 26.80
N ASN A 391 9.12 -3.65 26.02
CA ASN A 391 8.17 -2.59 26.37
C ASN A 391 6.84 -3.09 26.96
N GLN A 392 6.66 -4.40 27.20
CA GLN A 392 5.41 -5.01 27.67
C GLN A 392 4.19 -4.64 26.79
N LEU A 393 4.43 -4.58 25.48
CA LEU A 393 3.42 -4.30 24.45
C LEU A 393 3.07 -5.54 23.64
N ARG A 394 3.85 -6.64 23.76
CA ARG A 394 3.71 -7.82 22.88
C ARG A 394 2.35 -8.49 22.97
N GLY A 395 1.76 -8.56 24.15
CA GLY A 395 0.41 -9.11 24.35
C GLY A 395 -0.72 -8.36 23.63
N ARG A 396 -0.50 -7.10 23.20
CA ARG A 396 -1.54 -6.22 22.62
C ARG A 396 -1.69 -6.33 21.11
N VAL A 397 -0.67 -6.86 20.42
CA VAL A 397 -0.60 -6.86 18.95
C VAL A 397 -0.28 -8.23 18.43
N ARG A 398 -0.93 -8.62 17.32
CA ARG A 398 -0.58 -9.83 16.59
C ARG A 398 0.54 -9.54 15.60
N LEU A 399 1.61 -10.34 15.59
CA LEU A 399 2.66 -10.23 14.57
C LEU A 399 2.34 -11.12 13.37
N GLN A 400 2.39 -10.54 12.18
CA GLN A 400 2.34 -11.24 10.90
C GLN A 400 3.68 -11.02 10.18
N THR A 401 4.14 -12.00 9.42
CA THR A 401 5.33 -11.82 8.57
C THR A 401 5.08 -12.30 7.14
N ASP A 402 5.66 -11.61 6.17
CA ASP A 402 5.74 -12.07 4.78
C ASP A 402 7.13 -11.80 4.19
N GLY A 403 7.45 -12.46 3.07
CA GLY A 403 8.80 -12.42 2.50
C GLY A 403 9.25 -13.80 2.05
N GLN A 404 8.79 -14.19 0.86
CA GLN A 404 8.98 -15.51 0.26
C GLN A 404 8.97 -16.69 1.25
N LEU A 405 7.94 -16.78 2.11
CA LEU A 405 7.60 -18.02 2.80
C LEU A 405 7.09 -19.03 1.76
N LYS A 406 7.58 -20.28 1.80
CA LYS A 406 7.29 -21.30 0.77
C LYS A 406 6.91 -22.66 1.34
N THR A 407 7.40 -23.02 2.52
CA THR A 407 7.31 -24.37 3.09
C THR A 407 6.84 -24.34 4.53
N GLY A 408 6.45 -25.50 5.08
CA GLY A 408 6.15 -25.63 6.51
C GLY A 408 7.35 -25.26 7.40
N ARG A 409 8.58 -25.54 6.94
CA ARG A 409 9.80 -25.07 7.61
C ARG A 409 9.89 -23.55 7.72
N ASP A 410 9.60 -22.81 6.66
CA ASP A 410 9.62 -21.34 6.70
C ASP A 410 8.61 -20.81 7.74
N VAL A 411 7.43 -21.43 7.82
CA VAL A 411 6.40 -21.11 8.82
C VAL A 411 6.88 -21.40 10.24
N ALA A 412 7.49 -22.57 10.47
CA ALA A 412 8.03 -22.94 11.77
C ALA A 412 9.09 -21.94 12.25
N VAL A 413 10.04 -21.56 11.38
CA VAL A 413 11.06 -20.55 11.72
C VAL A 413 10.41 -19.21 12.04
N ALA A 414 9.46 -18.76 11.23
CA ALA A 414 8.74 -17.51 11.48
C ALA A 414 7.98 -17.53 12.83
N ALA A 415 7.34 -18.65 13.17
CA ALA A 415 6.66 -18.82 14.45
C ALA A 415 7.64 -18.70 15.62
N LEU A 416 8.74 -19.46 15.57
CA LEU A 416 9.78 -19.46 16.60
C LEU A 416 10.42 -18.08 16.78
N LEU A 417 10.50 -17.26 15.72
CA LEU A 417 10.96 -15.87 15.79
C LEU A 417 9.90 -14.86 16.25
N GLY A 418 8.64 -15.26 16.44
CA GLY A 418 7.59 -14.44 17.06
C GLY A 418 6.34 -14.16 16.22
N ALA A 419 6.27 -14.63 14.96
CA ALA A 419 5.09 -14.43 14.13
C ALA A 419 3.93 -15.37 14.51
N GLU A 420 2.70 -14.88 14.38
CA GLU A 420 1.48 -15.65 14.65
C GLU A 420 0.65 -15.90 13.38
N GLU A 421 0.89 -15.11 12.34
CA GLU A 421 0.27 -15.20 11.02
C GLU A 421 1.32 -15.11 9.91
N PHE A 422 1.07 -15.80 8.80
CA PHE A 422 2.08 -16.04 7.77
C PHE A 422 1.55 -15.66 6.39
N GLY A 423 2.21 -14.68 5.76
CA GLY A 423 1.82 -14.13 4.47
C GLY A 423 2.52 -14.80 3.28
N PHE A 424 1.74 -15.21 2.28
CA PHE A 424 2.21 -15.89 1.07
C PHE A 424 1.69 -15.20 -0.18
N ALA A 425 2.58 -14.73 -1.06
CA ALA A 425 2.19 -14.07 -2.31
C ALA A 425 2.63 -14.87 -3.54
N THR A 426 3.94 -14.95 -3.78
CA THR A 426 4.49 -15.54 -5.00
C THR A 426 4.17 -17.03 -5.15
N VAL A 427 4.18 -17.80 -4.07
CA VAL A 427 3.98 -19.25 -4.14
C VAL A 427 2.54 -19.65 -4.46
N PRO A 428 1.50 -19.04 -3.84
CA PRO A 428 0.12 -19.18 -4.32
C PRO A 428 -0.06 -18.82 -5.80
N LEU A 429 0.59 -17.76 -6.30
CA LEU A 429 0.57 -17.45 -7.74
C LEU A 429 1.22 -18.56 -8.60
N ILE A 430 2.28 -19.21 -8.12
CA ILE A 430 2.89 -20.37 -8.80
C ILE A 430 1.93 -21.55 -8.79
N ALA A 431 1.23 -21.80 -7.68
CA ALA A 431 0.24 -22.88 -7.55
C ALA A 431 -0.89 -22.75 -8.59
N ILE A 432 -1.33 -21.52 -8.90
CA ILE A 432 -2.34 -21.26 -9.95
C ILE A 432 -1.77 -21.10 -11.36
N GLY A 433 -0.44 -21.21 -11.55
CA GLY A 433 0.17 -21.33 -12.89
C GLY A 433 1.30 -20.37 -13.21
N CYS A 434 1.76 -19.51 -12.31
CA CYS A 434 2.87 -18.60 -12.58
C CYS A 434 4.15 -19.39 -12.89
N ILE A 435 4.78 -19.06 -14.02
CA ILE A 435 6.04 -19.66 -14.51
C ILE A 435 7.27 -18.76 -14.27
N MET A 436 7.13 -17.71 -13.46
CA MET A 436 8.23 -16.80 -13.07
C MET A 436 9.00 -16.14 -14.23
N MET A 437 8.28 -15.77 -15.30
CA MET A 437 8.84 -15.04 -16.45
C MET A 437 9.33 -13.62 -16.10
N ARG A 438 8.81 -13.03 -15.00
CA ARG A 438 9.14 -11.67 -14.50
C ARG A 438 8.87 -10.55 -15.53
N LYS A 439 7.77 -10.67 -16.27
CA LYS A 439 7.25 -9.65 -17.23
C LYS A 439 5.89 -9.09 -16.81
N CYS A 440 5.59 -9.12 -15.51
CA CYS A 440 4.30 -8.72 -14.93
C CYS A 440 3.91 -7.27 -15.25
N HIS A 441 4.91 -6.38 -15.36
CA HIS A 441 4.75 -4.97 -15.68
C HIS A 441 4.42 -4.69 -17.15
N LEU A 442 4.69 -5.63 -18.07
CA LEU A 442 4.51 -5.42 -19.52
C LEU A 442 3.11 -5.74 -20.01
N ASN A 443 2.23 -6.25 -19.14
CA ASN A 443 0.90 -6.74 -19.51
C ASN A 443 0.89 -7.98 -20.43
N THR A 444 2.03 -8.69 -20.55
CA THR A 444 2.23 -9.83 -21.48
C THR A 444 2.32 -11.19 -20.79
N CYS A 445 1.64 -11.37 -19.65
CA CYS A 445 1.68 -12.62 -18.91
C CYS A 445 1.10 -13.79 -19.77
N PRO A 446 1.88 -14.84 -20.08
CA PRO A 446 1.45 -15.88 -21.01
C PRO A 446 0.40 -16.84 -20.43
N VAL A 447 0.19 -16.80 -19.12
CA VAL A 447 -0.69 -17.71 -18.36
C VAL A 447 -1.88 -16.99 -17.71
N GLY A 448 -2.18 -15.76 -18.15
CA GLY A 448 -3.36 -15.02 -17.70
C GLY A 448 -3.35 -14.54 -16.25
N ILE A 449 -2.19 -14.55 -15.57
CA ILE A 449 -2.09 -14.14 -14.15
C ILE A 449 -1.84 -12.64 -13.98
N ALA A 450 -0.74 -12.11 -14.52
CA ALA A 450 -0.32 -10.72 -14.29
C ALA A 450 -0.60 -9.84 -15.52
N THR A 451 -1.83 -9.88 -16.03
CA THR A 451 -2.24 -9.19 -17.27
C THR A 451 -3.71 -8.78 -17.20
N GLN A 452 -4.02 -7.65 -17.82
CA GLN A 452 -5.37 -7.16 -18.10
C GLN A 452 -5.75 -7.30 -19.58
N ASN A 453 -4.88 -7.93 -20.40
CA ASN A 453 -5.21 -8.25 -21.78
C ASN A 453 -6.25 -9.39 -21.82
N PRO A 454 -7.44 -9.18 -22.41
CA PRO A 454 -8.49 -10.20 -22.44
C PRO A 454 -8.07 -11.52 -23.08
N GLU A 455 -7.28 -11.48 -24.18
CA GLU A 455 -6.83 -12.70 -24.87
C GLU A 455 -5.81 -13.50 -24.05
N LEU A 456 -5.01 -12.82 -23.23
CA LEU A 456 -4.09 -13.50 -22.32
C LEU A 456 -4.81 -14.01 -21.06
N ARG A 457 -5.83 -13.29 -20.56
CA ARG A 457 -6.66 -13.74 -19.44
C ARG A 457 -7.40 -15.04 -19.74
N LYS A 458 -7.86 -15.26 -20.98
CA LYS A 458 -8.43 -16.55 -21.44
C LYS A 458 -7.52 -17.77 -21.24
N LYS A 459 -6.20 -17.56 -21.08
CA LYS A 459 -5.21 -18.63 -20.84
C LYS A 459 -5.08 -19.00 -19.36
N PHE A 460 -5.81 -18.33 -18.47
CA PHE A 460 -5.82 -18.65 -17.05
C PHE A 460 -6.51 -20.00 -16.80
N VAL A 461 -5.80 -20.90 -16.11
CA VAL A 461 -6.28 -22.25 -15.78
C VAL A 461 -6.15 -22.57 -14.29
N GLY A 462 -5.88 -21.55 -13.48
CA GLY A 462 -5.80 -21.67 -12.03
C GLY A 462 -7.17 -22.01 -11.43
N LYS A 463 -7.17 -22.73 -10.31
CA LYS A 463 -8.39 -23.07 -9.58
C LYS A 463 -8.19 -22.89 -8.08
N PRO A 464 -9.25 -22.59 -7.30
CA PRO A 464 -9.16 -22.45 -5.85
C PRO A 464 -8.55 -23.68 -5.18
N GLU A 465 -8.85 -24.88 -5.69
CA GLU A 465 -8.36 -26.16 -5.15
C GLU A 465 -6.83 -26.25 -5.19
N HIS A 466 -6.17 -25.65 -6.18
CA HIS A 466 -4.70 -25.65 -6.24
C HIS A 466 -4.07 -24.87 -5.07
N VAL A 467 -4.71 -23.77 -4.67
CA VAL A 467 -4.27 -22.93 -3.55
C VAL A 467 -4.56 -23.63 -2.23
N ILE A 468 -5.74 -24.23 -2.11
CA ILE A 468 -6.16 -25.03 -0.95
C ILE A 468 -5.15 -26.16 -0.72
N ASN A 469 -4.88 -26.98 -1.74
CA ASN A 469 -3.93 -28.09 -1.64
C ASN A 469 -2.55 -27.60 -1.18
N TYR A 470 -2.05 -26.50 -1.76
CA TYR A 470 -0.78 -25.91 -1.34
C TYR A 470 -0.74 -25.57 0.16
N PHE A 471 -1.78 -24.90 0.67
CA PHE A 471 -1.81 -24.50 2.08
C PHE A 471 -1.96 -25.69 3.02
N PHE A 472 -2.73 -26.70 2.65
CA PHE A 472 -2.79 -27.94 3.44
C PHE A 472 -1.46 -28.68 3.44
N PHE A 473 -0.72 -28.72 2.32
CA PHE A 473 0.63 -29.29 2.32
C PHE A 473 1.60 -28.54 3.25
N VAL A 474 1.58 -27.21 3.23
CA VAL A 474 2.39 -26.37 4.14
C VAL A 474 2.01 -26.62 5.59
N ALA A 475 0.72 -26.69 5.90
CA ALA A 475 0.23 -26.97 7.24
C ALA A 475 0.63 -28.38 7.73
N GLU A 476 0.50 -29.41 6.89
CA GLU A 476 0.93 -30.77 7.24
C GLU A 476 2.44 -30.87 7.44
N GLU A 477 3.26 -30.19 6.61
CA GLU A 477 4.69 -30.10 6.87
C GLU A 477 4.98 -29.42 8.22
N LEU A 478 4.27 -28.35 8.56
CA LEU A 478 4.38 -27.69 9.86
C LEU A 478 4.01 -28.65 11.00
N ARG A 479 2.91 -29.39 10.90
CA ARG A 479 2.49 -30.35 11.93
C ARG A 479 3.57 -31.40 12.19
N ASN A 480 4.21 -31.90 11.14
CA ASN A 480 5.33 -32.83 11.29
C ASN A 480 6.53 -32.21 12.03
N ILE A 481 6.80 -30.92 11.81
CA ILE A 481 7.86 -30.20 12.54
C ILE A 481 7.44 -29.98 14.00
N MET A 482 6.19 -29.57 14.24
CA MET A 482 5.62 -29.40 15.58
C MET A 482 5.73 -30.68 16.40
N ALA A 483 5.32 -31.83 15.82
CA ALA A 483 5.40 -33.13 16.46
C ALA A 483 6.85 -33.50 16.85
N LYS A 484 7.81 -33.23 15.96
CA LYS A 484 9.24 -33.48 16.23
C LYS A 484 9.81 -32.59 17.33
N LEU A 485 9.33 -31.35 17.42
CA LEU A 485 9.78 -30.39 18.42
C LEU A 485 9.07 -30.54 19.77
N GLY A 486 7.89 -31.18 19.79
CA GLY A 486 7.10 -31.39 21.01
C GLY A 486 5.98 -30.39 21.24
N PHE A 487 5.52 -29.69 20.20
CA PHE A 487 4.48 -28.67 20.29
C PHE A 487 3.13 -29.19 19.82
N ARG A 488 2.08 -29.01 20.62
CA ARG A 488 0.69 -29.39 20.28
C ARG A 488 -0.02 -28.29 19.52
N LYS A 489 0.33 -27.03 19.79
CA LYS A 489 -0.27 -25.85 19.15
C LYS A 489 0.80 -24.89 18.64
N VAL A 490 0.50 -24.17 17.56
CA VAL A 490 1.37 -23.14 16.99
C VAL A 490 1.65 -22.06 18.03
N ASP A 491 0.67 -21.71 18.87
CA ASP A 491 0.86 -20.71 19.93
C ASP A 491 1.97 -21.09 20.93
N GLU A 492 2.23 -22.39 21.14
CA GLU A 492 3.32 -22.86 22.02
C GLU A 492 4.70 -22.66 21.39
N MET A 493 4.77 -22.49 20.05
CA MET A 493 6.01 -22.20 19.33
C MET A 493 6.36 -20.72 19.34
N ILE A 494 5.39 -19.83 19.51
CA ILE A 494 5.57 -18.41 19.18
C ILE A 494 6.62 -17.79 20.09
N GLY A 495 7.70 -17.27 19.49
CA GLY A 495 8.82 -16.64 20.21
C GLY A 495 9.80 -17.61 20.89
N ARG A 496 9.67 -18.94 20.69
CA ARG A 496 10.57 -19.96 21.23
C ARG A 496 11.88 -20.07 20.44
N THR A 497 12.66 -18.99 20.39
CA THR A 497 13.95 -18.98 19.66
C THR A 497 14.97 -19.97 20.22
N ASP A 498 14.79 -20.48 21.45
CA ASP A 498 15.57 -21.58 22.04
C ASP A 498 15.46 -22.89 21.25
N MET A 499 14.41 -23.04 20.43
CA MET A 499 14.25 -24.16 19.52
C MET A 499 14.92 -23.95 18.14
N LEU A 500 15.63 -22.83 17.97
CA LEU A 500 16.46 -22.54 16.81
C LEU A 500 17.93 -22.47 17.22
N LYS A 501 18.79 -23.10 16.43
CA LYS A 501 20.25 -23.04 16.55
C LYS A 501 20.86 -22.61 15.23
N GLN A 502 21.98 -21.89 15.30
CA GLN A 502 22.79 -21.66 14.12
C GLN A 502 23.56 -22.95 13.76
N ARG A 503 23.54 -23.31 12.47
CA ARG A 503 24.29 -24.46 11.95
C ARG A 503 25.79 -24.28 12.20
N THR A 504 26.41 -25.34 12.67
CA THR A 504 27.87 -25.38 12.92
C THR A 504 28.66 -25.94 11.74
N ASN A 505 28.03 -26.72 10.85
CA ASN A 505 28.66 -27.37 9.70
C ASN A 505 28.64 -26.53 8.40
N VAL A 506 28.99 -25.24 8.51
CA VAL A 506 29.03 -24.30 7.38
C VAL A 506 30.46 -24.16 6.87
N ASN A 507 30.79 -24.88 5.81
CA ASN A 507 32.16 -24.91 5.24
C ASN A 507 32.41 -23.80 4.20
N HIS A 508 31.38 -23.03 3.84
CA HIS A 508 31.52 -21.94 2.87
C HIS A 508 32.26 -20.76 3.50
N TRP A 509 33.38 -20.36 2.91
CA TRP A 509 34.31 -19.34 3.44
C TRP A 509 33.69 -17.98 3.83
N LYS A 510 32.66 -17.50 3.11
CA LYS A 510 31.86 -16.32 3.53
C LYS A 510 30.76 -16.64 4.55
N ALA A 511 29.88 -17.60 4.25
CA ALA A 511 28.73 -17.91 5.12
C ALA A 511 29.15 -18.42 6.51
N GLY A 512 30.31 -19.05 6.65
CA GLY A 512 30.85 -19.50 7.94
C GLY A 512 31.30 -18.35 8.85
N LYS A 513 31.32 -17.11 8.36
CA LYS A 513 31.61 -15.90 9.17
C LYS A 513 30.36 -15.22 9.71
N VAL A 514 29.17 -15.66 9.27
CA VAL A 514 27.92 -15.02 9.66
C VAL A 514 27.63 -15.28 11.14
N ASP A 515 27.23 -14.24 11.88
CA ASP A 515 26.71 -14.36 13.24
C ASP A 515 25.21 -14.02 13.28
N LEU A 516 24.40 -14.94 13.82
CA LEU A 516 22.94 -14.79 13.96
C LEU A 516 22.51 -14.68 15.43
N SER A 517 23.45 -14.52 16.37
CA SER A 517 23.21 -14.40 17.81
C SER A 517 22.14 -13.34 18.14
N ALA A 518 22.18 -12.17 17.50
CA ALA A 518 21.23 -11.09 17.69
C ALA A 518 19.77 -11.49 17.35
N ILE A 519 19.57 -12.31 16.31
CA ILE A 519 18.24 -12.78 15.90
C ILE A 519 17.69 -13.82 16.89
N LEU A 520 18.57 -14.66 17.44
CA LEU A 520 18.21 -15.76 18.34
C LEU A 520 18.06 -15.32 19.80
N HIS A 521 18.45 -14.09 20.14
CA HIS A 521 18.39 -13.56 21.49
C HIS A 521 16.96 -13.58 22.06
N GLN A 522 16.82 -14.08 23.30
CA GLN A 522 15.56 -14.16 24.03
C GLN A 522 15.44 -13.05 25.06
N ILE A 523 14.31 -12.35 25.04
CA ILE A 523 13.91 -11.45 26.11
C ILE A 523 13.15 -12.27 27.16
N PRO A 524 13.55 -12.22 28.46
CA PRO A 524 12.82 -12.89 29.52
C PRO A 524 11.35 -12.44 29.57
N VAL A 525 10.43 -13.40 29.61
CA VAL A 525 8.99 -13.12 29.73
C VAL A 525 8.70 -12.73 31.18
N GLY A 526 8.26 -11.49 31.40
CA GLY A 526 7.82 -11.04 32.73
C GLY A 526 6.49 -11.67 33.15
N GLU A 527 6.18 -11.68 34.45
CA GLU A 527 4.97 -12.34 35.02
C GLU A 527 3.64 -11.91 34.39
N LYS A 528 3.57 -10.71 33.81
CA LYS A 528 2.37 -10.14 33.17
C LYS A 528 2.49 -10.02 31.64
N ASP A 529 3.53 -10.57 31.04
CA ASP A 529 3.77 -10.48 29.61
C ASP A 529 3.55 -11.82 28.92
N THR A 530 3.33 -11.78 27.60
CA THR A 530 3.10 -12.98 26.79
C THR A 530 3.87 -12.87 25.48
N PRO A 531 4.49 -13.96 24.98
CA PRO A 531 5.29 -13.91 23.75
C PRO A 531 4.44 -13.76 22.48
N TYR A 532 3.11 -13.86 22.60
CA TYR A 532 2.12 -13.70 21.55
C TYR A 532 0.91 -12.87 22.01
N CYS A 533 0.03 -12.49 21.07
CA CYS A 533 -1.13 -11.65 21.33
C CYS A 533 -2.20 -12.35 22.17
N THR A 534 -2.53 -11.78 23.33
CA THR A 534 -3.54 -12.30 24.28
C THR A 534 -4.59 -11.25 24.67
N GLN A 535 -4.38 -9.99 24.30
CA GLN A 535 -5.21 -8.85 24.69
C GLN A 535 -5.86 -8.19 23.47
N LYS A 536 -7.01 -7.55 23.67
CA LYS A 536 -7.63 -6.68 22.66
C LYS A 536 -7.23 -5.23 22.93
N GLN A 537 -7.07 -4.45 21.86
CA GLN A 537 -6.89 -3.01 21.97
C GLN A 537 -8.22 -2.32 22.33
N ASP A 538 -8.17 -1.36 23.24
CA ASP A 538 -9.24 -0.39 23.43
C ASP A 538 -9.06 0.76 22.44
N HIS A 539 -10.08 1.00 21.61
CA HIS A 539 -10.09 2.03 20.58
C HIS A 539 -10.92 3.27 20.97
N GLY A 540 -11.53 3.29 22.17
CA GLY A 540 -12.31 4.42 22.67
C GLY A 540 -13.56 4.73 21.85
N LEU A 541 -14.16 3.72 21.20
CA LEU A 541 -15.32 3.88 20.33
C LEU A 541 -16.62 4.23 21.08
N ASP A 542 -16.69 3.85 22.36
CA ASP A 542 -17.80 4.11 23.29
C ASP A 542 -17.97 5.60 23.62
N LYS A 543 -16.95 6.42 23.37
CA LYS A 543 -16.94 7.86 23.68
C LYS A 543 -17.21 8.74 22.46
N GLN A 544 -17.50 8.15 21.30
CA GLN A 544 -17.62 8.89 20.05
C GLN A 544 -18.95 9.63 19.97
N ILE A 545 -18.88 10.90 19.54
CA ILE A 545 -20.07 11.73 19.31
C ILE A 545 -21.00 11.10 18.27
N ASP A 546 -20.47 10.30 17.34
CA ASP A 546 -21.24 9.56 16.35
C ASP A 546 -22.31 8.64 16.96
N LEU A 547 -22.13 8.15 18.19
CA LEU A 547 -23.18 7.40 18.89
C LEU A 547 -24.45 8.24 19.07
N LYS A 548 -24.27 9.54 19.33
CA LYS A 548 -25.37 10.51 19.38
C LYS A 548 -25.94 10.75 17.98
N LEU A 549 -25.10 10.94 16.96
CA LEU A 549 -25.57 11.13 15.58
C LEU A 549 -26.44 9.94 15.12
N ILE A 550 -26.03 8.71 15.43
CA ILE A 550 -26.78 7.49 15.11
C ILE A 550 -28.12 7.47 15.85
N ALA A 551 -28.14 7.83 17.14
CA ALA A 551 -29.36 7.86 17.93
C ALA A 551 -30.37 8.88 17.39
N GLU A 552 -29.94 10.11 17.09
CA GLU A 552 -30.77 11.16 16.51
C GLU A 552 -31.20 10.84 15.06
N SER A 553 -30.44 10.00 14.36
CA SER A 553 -30.72 9.60 12.98
C SER A 553 -31.57 8.34 12.85
N LYS A 554 -32.18 7.85 13.93
CA LYS A 554 -32.92 6.57 13.93
C LYS A 554 -34.02 6.51 12.85
N ASP A 555 -34.86 7.54 12.75
CA ASP A 555 -35.94 7.64 11.75
C ASP A 555 -35.39 7.58 10.31
N ALA A 556 -34.25 8.22 10.05
CA ALA A 556 -33.59 8.19 8.75
C ALA A 556 -33.00 6.80 8.45
N LEU A 557 -32.35 6.18 9.43
CA LEU A 557 -31.72 4.87 9.30
C LEU A 557 -32.73 3.73 9.17
N GLU A 558 -33.93 3.86 9.74
CA GLU A 558 -34.96 2.80 9.70
C GLU A 558 -35.92 3.00 8.53
N HIS A 559 -36.33 4.25 8.27
CA HIS A 559 -37.44 4.57 7.37
C HIS A 559 -37.07 5.52 6.23
N LYS A 560 -35.80 5.91 6.07
CA LYS A 560 -35.34 6.90 5.08
C LYS A 560 -36.08 8.24 5.18
N LYS A 561 -36.57 8.59 6.37
CA LYS A 561 -37.25 9.86 6.65
C LYS A 561 -36.22 10.94 6.94
N ALA A 562 -36.41 12.14 6.38
CA ALA A 562 -35.50 13.26 6.60
C ALA A 562 -35.47 13.68 8.09
N VAL A 563 -34.26 13.90 8.61
CA VAL A 563 -34.02 14.39 9.98
C VAL A 563 -33.00 15.53 9.97
N GLU A 564 -33.22 16.49 10.85
CA GLU A 564 -32.33 17.64 11.04
C GLU A 564 -32.14 17.92 12.53
N PHE A 565 -30.89 18.12 12.96
CA PHE A 565 -30.57 18.45 14.36
C PHE A 565 -29.26 19.23 14.48
N VAL A 566 -29.09 19.91 15.62
CA VAL A 566 -27.94 20.77 15.92
C VAL A 566 -27.17 20.24 17.13
N LEU A 567 -25.83 20.20 17.03
CA LEU A 567 -24.94 19.74 18.10
C LEU A 567 -23.73 20.67 18.29
N PRO A 568 -23.23 20.84 19.53
CA PRO A 568 -21.93 21.47 19.73
C PRO A 568 -20.80 20.54 19.27
N ILE A 569 -19.68 21.11 18.83
CA ILE A 569 -18.46 20.36 18.49
C ILE A 569 -17.21 21.08 19.01
N ASN A 570 -16.17 20.33 19.36
CA ASN A 570 -14.86 20.84 19.71
C ASN A 570 -13.75 19.99 19.08
N ASN A 571 -12.51 20.49 19.15
CA ASN A 571 -11.36 19.90 18.45
C ASN A 571 -10.98 18.48 18.94
N VAL A 572 -11.49 18.01 20.07
CA VAL A 572 -11.27 16.62 20.52
C VAL A 572 -12.26 15.64 19.88
N ASN A 573 -13.34 16.15 19.27
CA ASN A 573 -14.28 15.36 18.48
C ASN A 573 -13.68 15.09 17.09
N ARG A 574 -13.16 13.88 16.90
CA ARG A 574 -12.45 13.45 15.69
C ARG A 574 -13.31 12.45 14.91
N SER A 575 -13.09 12.38 13.59
CA SER A 575 -13.77 11.41 12.70
C SER A 575 -15.31 11.49 12.73
N VAL A 576 -15.84 12.68 12.98
CA VAL A 576 -17.29 12.88 13.15
C VAL A 576 -18.04 12.56 11.86
N GLY A 577 -19.10 11.75 11.97
CA GLY A 577 -19.94 11.26 10.88
C GLY A 577 -19.46 9.96 10.23
N THR A 578 -18.25 9.49 10.55
CA THR A 578 -17.68 8.27 9.96
C THR A 578 -18.39 7.00 10.42
N MET A 579 -18.72 6.88 11.70
CA MET A 579 -19.39 5.70 12.24
C MET A 579 -20.88 5.68 11.84
N LEU A 580 -21.54 6.84 11.75
CA LEU A 580 -22.86 6.94 11.12
C LEU A 580 -22.81 6.42 9.67
N SER A 581 -21.81 6.84 8.91
CA SER A 581 -21.62 6.41 7.53
C SER A 581 -21.36 4.90 7.41
N SER A 582 -20.68 4.30 8.38
CA SER A 582 -20.52 2.85 8.50
C SER A 582 -21.87 2.13 8.59
N HIS A 583 -22.79 2.64 9.42
CA HIS A 583 -24.13 2.05 9.59
C HIS A 583 -24.95 2.15 8.29
N ILE A 584 -24.89 3.30 7.63
CA ILE A 584 -25.56 3.53 6.34
C ILE A 584 -25.03 2.56 5.28
N ALA A 585 -23.70 2.48 5.13
CA ALA A 585 -23.07 1.66 4.10
C ALA A 585 -23.31 0.16 4.31
N LYS A 586 -23.36 -0.32 5.56
CA LYS A 586 -23.71 -1.71 5.87
C LYS A 586 -25.14 -2.06 5.51
N LYS A 587 -26.07 -1.11 5.66
CA LYS A 587 -27.50 -1.35 5.42
C LYS A 587 -27.92 -1.10 3.97
N TYR A 588 -27.34 -0.08 3.33
CA TYR A 588 -27.78 0.44 2.03
C TYR A 588 -26.70 0.37 0.94
N GLY A 589 -25.54 -0.23 1.24
CA GLY A 589 -24.45 -0.34 0.28
C GLY A 589 -23.86 1.01 -0.13
N ALA A 590 -23.30 1.07 -1.34
CA ALA A 590 -22.71 2.29 -1.89
C ALA A 590 -23.74 3.39 -2.25
N GLU A 591 -25.01 3.02 -2.48
CA GLU A 591 -26.06 3.99 -2.81
C GLU A 591 -26.43 4.89 -1.63
N GLY A 592 -26.30 4.37 -0.40
CA GLY A 592 -26.59 5.11 0.82
C GLY A 592 -28.07 5.49 0.95
N LEU A 593 -28.31 6.69 1.48
CA LEU A 593 -29.64 7.26 1.64
C LEU A 593 -29.96 8.26 0.50
N PRO A 594 -31.23 8.62 0.27
CA PRO A 594 -31.56 9.77 -0.58
C PRO A 594 -30.82 11.03 -0.13
N ASP A 595 -30.56 11.95 -1.07
CA ASP A 595 -29.82 13.18 -0.75
C ASP A 595 -30.47 13.97 0.40
N ASN A 596 -29.63 14.53 1.27
CA ASN A 596 -30.04 15.32 2.43
C ASN A 596 -31.03 14.64 3.40
N THR A 597 -31.04 13.30 3.48
CA THR A 597 -31.89 12.57 4.44
C THR A 597 -31.46 12.83 5.89
N ILE A 598 -30.16 12.96 6.15
CA ILE A 598 -29.65 13.33 7.48
C ILE A 598 -28.89 14.65 7.35
N HIS A 599 -29.36 15.70 8.02
CA HIS A 599 -28.68 16.98 8.10
C HIS A 599 -28.28 17.27 9.55
N CYS A 600 -26.98 17.19 9.84
CA CYS A 600 -26.45 17.53 11.14
C CYS A 600 -25.70 18.85 11.08
N LYS A 601 -26.21 19.86 11.78
CA LYS A 601 -25.51 21.14 11.95
C LYS A 601 -24.68 21.13 13.23
N PHE A 602 -23.45 21.61 13.12
CA PHE A 602 -22.52 21.79 14.23
C PHE A 602 -22.17 23.26 14.45
N VAL A 603 -21.87 23.59 15.71
CA VAL A 603 -21.33 24.90 16.10
C VAL A 603 -20.09 24.69 16.97
N GLY A 604 -18.96 25.25 16.55
CA GLY A 604 -17.67 25.13 17.26
C GLY A 604 -16.51 24.82 16.32
N SER A 605 -15.49 24.12 16.81
CA SER A 605 -14.30 23.76 16.02
C SER A 605 -14.23 22.24 15.89
N ALA A 606 -14.15 21.67 14.68
CA ALA A 606 -14.10 20.22 14.49
C ALA A 606 -12.65 19.70 14.56
N GLY A 607 -12.46 18.56 15.22
CA GLY A 607 -11.16 17.88 15.25
C GLY A 607 -10.78 17.25 13.90
N GLN A 608 -9.67 16.52 13.90
CA GLN A 608 -9.17 15.83 12.71
C GLN A 608 -10.23 14.92 12.08
N SER A 609 -10.21 14.81 10.75
CA SER A 609 -11.04 13.89 9.98
C SER A 609 -12.55 14.16 10.06
N PHE A 610 -12.97 15.42 10.25
CA PHE A 610 -14.39 15.79 10.20
C PHE A 610 -15.03 15.35 8.86
N GLY A 611 -16.09 14.55 8.92
CA GLY A 611 -16.75 14.02 7.73
C GLY A 611 -15.93 13.00 6.95
N ALA A 612 -14.97 12.31 7.57
CA ALA A 612 -14.23 11.26 6.89
C ALA A 612 -15.15 10.11 6.47
N PHE A 613 -14.99 9.66 5.22
CA PHE A 613 -15.78 8.60 4.60
C PHE A 613 -17.30 8.83 4.63
N LEU A 614 -17.74 10.10 4.61
CA LEU A 614 -19.15 10.46 4.73
C LEU A 614 -20.00 9.84 3.59
N ALA A 615 -21.01 9.06 3.98
CA ALA A 615 -21.89 8.35 3.04
C ALA A 615 -22.87 9.29 2.33
N HIS A 616 -23.32 8.90 1.14
CA HIS A 616 -24.39 9.57 0.41
C HIS A 616 -25.69 9.67 1.24
N GLY A 617 -26.32 10.84 1.16
CA GLY A 617 -27.53 11.20 1.91
C GLY A 617 -27.29 11.84 3.28
N VAL A 618 -26.03 12.03 3.68
CA VAL A 618 -25.65 12.77 4.90
C VAL A 618 -25.06 14.12 4.54
N THR A 619 -25.58 15.18 5.17
CA THR A 619 -25.07 16.55 5.14
C THR A 619 -24.54 16.90 6.52
N LEU A 620 -23.25 17.23 6.62
CA LEU A 620 -22.68 17.85 7.81
C LEU A 620 -22.43 19.34 7.52
N GLU A 621 -23.07 20.20 8.30
CA GLU A 621 -22.89 21.64 8.25
C GLU A 621 -22.15 22.09 9.50
N LEU A 622 -21.15 22.95 9.37
CA LEU A 622 -20.34 23.45 10.47
C LEU A 622 -20.24 24.97 10.42
N GLU A 623 -20.83 25.62 11.41
CA GLU A 623 -20.63 27.04 11.70
C GLU A 623 -19.44 27.18 12.66
N GLY A 624 -18.26 27.51 12.12
CA GLY A 624 -16.98 27.43 12.82
C GLY A 624 -15.78 27.16 11.91
N ASP A 625 -14.88 26.29 12.36
CA ASP A 625 -13.67 25.86 11.65
C ASP A 625 -13.42 24.35 11.82
N ALA A 626 -12.57 23.75 10.98
CA ALA A 626 -12.22 22.33 11.08
C ALA A 626 -10.72 22.09 10.90
N ASN A 627 -10.18 21.06 11.54
CA ASN A 627 -8.76 20.73 11.40
C ASN A 627 -8.49 19.88 10.13
N ASP A 628 -7.31 19.25 10.07
CA ASP A 628 -6.83 18.46 8.94
C ASP A 628 -7.76 17.30 8.58
N TYR A 629 -7.61 16.81 7.35
CA TYR A 629 -8.30 15.63 6.83
C TYR A 629 -9.82 15.76 6.73
N THR A 630 -10.35 16.98 6.80
CA THR A 630 -11.78 17.24 6.57
C THR A 630 -12.21 16.63 5.23
N GLY A 631 -13.26 15.82 5.26
CA GLY A 631 -13.75 15.07 4.09
C GLY A 631 -12.80 14.02 3.52
N LYS A 632 -11.82 13.53 4.30
CA LYS A 632 -10.95 12.41 3.92
C LYS A 632 -11.77 11.21 3.43
N GLY A 633 -11.47 10.72 2.23
CA GLY A 633 -12.20 9.59 1.64
C GLY A 633 -13.71 9.80 1.46
N LEU A 634 -14.18 11.05 1.30
CA LEU A 634 -15.61 11.37 1.11
C LEU A 634 -16.27 10.40 0.11
N SER A 635 -17.42 9.85 0.51
CA SER A 635 -18.08 8.72 -0.15
C SER A 635 -19.55 9.02 -0.48
N GLY A 636 -19.82 10.24 -0.94
CA GLY A 636 -21.10 10.70 -1.45
C GLY A 636 -21.80 11.76 -0.60
N GLY A 637 -21.35 11.99 0.63
CA GLY A 637 -21.94 12.98 1.52
C GLY A 637 -21.66 14.43 1.12
N ARG A 638 -22.35 15.36 1.81
CA ARG A 638 -22.19 16.81 1.66
C ARG A 638 -21.50 17.41 2.90
N LEU A 639 -20.48 18.24 2.68
CA LEU A 639 -19.86 19.04 3.75
C LEU A 639 -20.00 20.53 3.48
N VAL A 640 -20.45 21.27 4.48
CA VAL A 640 -20.57 22.73 4.43
C VAL A 640 -19.83 23.29 5.64
N VAL A 641 -18.81 24.12 5.44
CA VAL A 641 -18.07 24.77 6.54
C VAL A 641 -17.98 26.25 6.25
N TYR A 642 -18.33 27.07 7.24
CA TYR A 642 -18.27 28.53 7.14
C TYR A 642 -18.03 29.16 8.52
N PRO A 643 -17.39 30.34 8.57
CA PRO A 643 -17.10 31.00 9.85
C PRO A 643 -18.38 31.39 10.59
N PRO A 644 -18.34 31.53 11.93
CA PRO A 644 -19.49 31.96 12.71
C PRO A 644 -20.11 33.24 12.15
N LYS A 645 -21.45 33.35 12.13
CA LYS A 645 -22.15 34.50 11.50
C LYS A 645 -21.77 35.87 12.07
N LYS A 646 -21.23 35.90 13.30
CA LYS A 646 -20.79 37.11 14.00
C LYS A 646 -19.33 37.48 13.70
N SER A 647 -18.63 36.71 12.87
CA SER A 647 -17.24 36.96 12.51
C SER A 647 -17.12 38.26 11.71
N THR A 648 -16.10 39.06 12.02
CA THR A 648 -15.86 40.36 11.37
C THR A 648 -14.71 40.33 10.36
N PHE A 649 -13.97 39.22 10.25
CA PHE A 649 -12.86 39.06 9.32
C PHE A 649 -13.34 38.57 7.94
N SER A 650 -12.55 38.82 6.91
CA SER A 650 -12.80 38.31 5.55
C SER A 650 -12.51 36.81 5.49
N SER A 651 -13.51 35.99 5.16
CA SER A 651 -13.35 34.53 5.02
C SER A 651 -12.25 34.16 4.02
N SER A 652 -12.18 34.90 2.90
CA SER A 652 -11.25 34.62 1.81
C SER A 652 -9.79 34.96 2.09
N GLU A 653 -9.50 35.54 3.25
CA GLU A 653 -8.15 35.89 3.69
C GLU A 653 -7.72 35.07 4.92
N ASN A 654 -8.57 34.15 5.40
CA ASN A 654 -8.34 33.41 6.63
C ASN A 654 -8.47 31.89 6.43
N ILE A 655 -7.63 31.14 7.15
CA ILE A 655 -7.68 29.68 7.16
C ILE A 655 -8.95 29.24 7.87
N LEU A 656 -9.75 28.43 7.17
CA LEU A 656 -10.97 27.82 7.69
C LEU A 656 -10.76 26.35 8.02
N ILE A 657 -10.00 25.66 7.17
CA ILE A 657 -9.77 24.22 7.27
C ILE A 657 -8.30 23.86 7.08
N GLY A 658 -7.87 22.79 7.75
CA GLY A 658 -6.48 22.34 7.76
C GLY A 658 -5.99 21.73 6.43
N ASN A 659 -5.06 20.80 6.53
CA ASN A 659 -4.32 20.19 5.43
C ASN A 659 -4.94 18.87 4.95
N THR A 660 -4.52 18.42 3.76
CA THR A 660 -4.86 17.10 3.21
C THR A 660 -6.38 16.86 3.16
N VAL A 661 -7.14 17.94 2.94
CA VAL A 661 -8.60 17.94 2.84
C VAL A 661 -9.01 17.15 1.59
N LEU A 662 -10.07 16.35 1.68
CA LEU A 662 -10.57 15.47 0.62
C LEU A 662 -9.57 14.40 0.14
N TYR A 663 -8.61 14.00 0.98
CA TYR A 663 -7.63 13.02 0.57
C TYR A 663 -8.26 11.73 0.05
N GLY A 664 -7.99 11.42 -1.22
CA GLY A 664 -8.43 10.19 -1.85
C GLY A 664 -9.94 10.09 -2.10
N ALA A 665 -10.69 11.17 -1.98
CA ALA A 665 -12.15 11.12 -1.95
C ALA A 665 -12.78 10.62 -3.27
N THR A 666 -13.88 9.86 -3.20
CA THR A 666 -14.49 9.18 -4.37
C THR A 666 -16.00 9.42 -4.49
N GLY A 667 -16.45 10.63 -4.16
CA GLY A 667 -17.74 11.20 -4.53
C GLY A 667 -18.38 12.04 -3.42
N GLY A 668 -19.27 12.97 -3.77
CA GLY A 668 -19.89 13.92 -2.84
C GLY A 668 -19.59 15.37 -3.21
N GLU A 669 -20.02 16.30 -2.36
CA GLU A 669 -19.84 17.72 -2.61
C GLU A 669 -19.48 18.51 -1.36
N VAL A 670 -18.62 19.52 -1.53
CA VAL A 670 -18.16 20.33 -0.41
C VAL A 670 -18.17 21.83 -0.73
N PHE A 671 -18.51 22.62 0.29
CA PHE A 671 -18.58 24.08 0.22
C PHE A 671 -17.86 24.67 1.45
N PHE A 672 -16.69 25.27 1.21
CA PHE A 672 -15.81 25.78 2.27
C PHE A 672 -15.60 27.29 2.12
N CYS A 673 -16.23 28.08 2.99
CA CYS A 673 -16.17 29.55 2.97
C CYS A 673 -14.91 30.05 3.70
N GLY A 674 -13.76 29.85 3.05
CA GLY A 674 -12.45 30.30 3.53
C GLY A 674 -11.29 29.53 2.89
N ILE A 675 -10.08 29.74 3.41
CA ILE A 675 -8.85 29.13 2.88
C ILE A 675 -8.65 27.72 3.47
N ALA A 676 -8.32 26.76 2.61
CA ALA A 676 -7.81 25.46 3.02
C ALA A 676 -6.28 25.44 3.07
N GLY A 677 -5.72 24.62 3.95
CA GLY A 677 -4.27 24.42 4.07
C GLY A 677 -3.63 23.73 2.86
N GLU A 678 -2.47 23.11 3.10
CA GLU A 678 -1.70 22.40 2.10
C GLU A 678 -2.42 21.15 1.59
N ARG A 679 -2.11 20.73 0.36
CA ARG A 679 -2.58 19.47 -0.25
C ARG A 679 -4.09 19.33 -0.30
N PHE A 680 -4.79 20.46 -0.46
CA PHE A 680 -6.22 20.44 -0.71
C PHE A 680 -6.55 19.58 -1.93
N ALA A 681 -7.53 18.68 -1.79
CA ALA A 681 -7.95 17.74 -2.83
C ALA A 681 -6.84 16.82 -3.36
N VAL A 682 -5.83 16.52 -2.54
CA VAL A 682 -4.81 15.54 -2.89
C VAL A 682 -5.45 14.19 -3.19
N ARG A 683 -5.11 13.58 -4.32
CA ARG A 683 -5.70 12.32 -4.79
C ARG A 683 -7.23 12.33 -4.92
N ASN A 684 -7.88 13.48 -5.09
CA ASN A 684 -9.33 13.52 -5.35
C ASN A 684 -9.69 12.71 -6.61
N SER A 685 -10.69 11.84 -6.49
CA SER A 685 -11.14 10.89 -7.50
C SER A 685 -12.61 11.07 -7.88
N GLY A 686 -13.32 12.07 -7.37
CA GLY A 686 -14.74 12.23 -7.71
C GLY A 686 -15.52 13.32 -7.00
N VAL A 687 -14.92 14.05 -6.06
CA VAL A 687 -15.63 15.10 -5.30
C VAL A 687 -15.74 16.38 -6.10
N MET A 688 -16.88 17.05 -5.90
CA MET A 688 -17.14 18.42 -6.32
C MET A 688 -16.83 19.38 -5.19
N ALA A 689 -15.91 20.32 -5.37
CA ALA A 689 -15.47 21.21 -4.29
C ALA A 689 -15.52 22.68 -4.69
N VAL A 690 -16.01 23.53 -3.79
CA VAL A 690 -15.87 25.00 -3.87
C VAL A 690 -15.20 25.51 -2.60
N VAL A 691 -14.07 26.21 -2.75
CA VAL A 691 -13.24 26.74 -1.65
C VAL A 691 -12.76 28.16 -2.00
N GLU A 692 -12.47 29.00 -1.00
CA GLU A 692 -12.10 30.41 -1.23
C GLU A 692 -10.60 30.66 -1.37
N GLY A 693 -9.76 29.66 -1.12
CA GLY A 693 -8.32 29.68 -1.34
C GLY A 693 -7.68 28.37 -0.89
N VAL A 694 -6.46 28.09 -1.36
CA VAL A 694 -5.74 26.86 -1.00
C VAL A 694 -4.24 27.11 -0.80
N GLY A 695 -3.63 26.34 0.11
CA GLY A 695 -2.18 26.32 0.30
C GLY A 695 -1.40 25.62 -0.82
N ASP A 696 -0.16 25.26 -0.52
CA ASP A 696 0.74 24.58 -1.47
C ASP A 696 0.20 23.19 -1.85
N HIS A 697 0.55 22.71 -3.04
CA HIS A 697 0.20 21.38 -3.53
C HIS A 697 -1.32 21.13 -3.71
N GLY A 698 -2.10 22.18 -3.96
CA GLY A 698 -3.52 22.02 -4.30
C GLY A 698 -3.73 21.11 -5.52
N CYS A 699 -4.71 20.21 -5.46
CA CYS A 699 -5.05 19.22 -6.48
C CYS A 699 -3.90 18.25 -6.84
N GLU A 700 -2.91 18.07 -5.95
CA GLU A 700 -1.80 17.14 -6.15
C GLU A 700 -2.33 15.72 -6.40
N TYR A 701 -1.84 15.06 -7.45
CA TYR A 701 -2.28 13.74 -7.88
C TYR A 701 -3.79 13.58 -8.13
N MET A 702 -4.59 14.64 -8.35
CA MET A 702 -6.03 14.48 -8.61
C MET A 702 -6.30 13.63 -9.88
N THR A 703 -7.26 12.71 -9.82
CA THR A 703 -7.66 11.81 -10.94
C THR A 703 -9.12 11.94 -11.35
N GLY A 704 -9.94 12.67 -10.60
CA GLY A 704 -11.36 12.85 -10.92
C GLY A 704 -12.01 13.90 -10.02
N GLY A 705 -13.27 14.24 -10.32
CA GLY A 705 -14.00 15.32 -9.67
C GLY A 705 -13.76 16.69 -10.31
N ARG A 706 -14.32 17.75 -9.71
CA ARG A 706 -13.97 19.13 -10.08
C ARG A 706 -13.80 20.02 -8.87
N VAL A 707 -12.83 20.91 -8.95
CA VAL A 707 -12.47 21.83 -7.87
C VAL A 707 -12.60 23.27 -8.38
N ILE A 708 -13.30 24.11 -7.62
CA ILE A 708 -13.42 25.54 -7.87
C ILE A 708 -12.72 26.26 -6.72
N VAL A 709 -11.66 26.99 -7.03
CA VAL A 709 -10.92 27.83 -6.09
C VAL A 709 -11.27 29.28 -6.39
N LEU A 710 -11.98 29.92 -5.47
CA LEU A 710 -12.45 31.29 -5.61
C LEU A 710 -11.40 32.32 -5.21
N GLY A 711 -10.13 31.96 -4.99
CA GLY A 711 -9.07 32.89 -4.58
C GLY A 711 -7.67 32.36 -4.85
N GLU A 712 -6.70 32.78 -4.04
CA GLU A 712 -5.28 32.42 -4.26
C GLU A 712 -4.98 30.93 -4.06
N THR A 713 -3.93 30.47 -4.73
CA THR A 713 -3.37 29.11 -4.62
C THR A 713 -1.90 29.17 -4.18
N GLY A 714 -1.43 28.16 -3.47
CA GLY A 714 -0.02 27.96 -3.18
C GLY A 714 0.80 27.41 -4.35
N LYS A 715 2.07 27.10 -4.10
CA LYS A 715 3.03 26.57 -5.08
C LYS A 715 2.72 25.13 -5.48
N ASN A 716 3.23 24.73 -6.64
CA ASN A 716 3.17 23.37 -7.17
C ASN A 716 1.73 22.83 -7.29
N PHE A 717 0.77 23.73 -7.58
CA PHE A 717 -0.63 23.36 -7.84
C PHE A 717 -0.72 22.40 -9.04
N ALA A 718 -1.61 21.41 -8.95
CA ALA A 718 -1.86 20.38 -9.96
C ALA A 718 -0.68 19.44 -10.27
N ALA A 719 0.35 19.37 -9.42
CA ALA A 719 1.44 18.42 -9.60
C ALA A 719 0.93 16.97 -9.62
N GLY A 720 1.26 16.22 -10.67
CA GLY A 720 0.79 14.84 -10.84
C GLY A 720 -0.72 14.70 -11.12
N MET A 721 -1.46 15.80 -11.34
CA MET A 721 -2.88 15.76 -11.65
C MET A 721 -3.10 15.11 -13.02
N SER A 722 -3.71 13.93 -13.04
CA SER A 722 -3.87 13.09 -14.23
C SER A 722 -5.33 12.91 -14.65
N GLY A 723 -6.28 13.52 -13.93
CA GLY A 723 -7.70 13.51 -14.28
C GLY A 723 -8.53 14.46 -13.40
N GLY A 724 -9.76 14.75 -13.83
CA GLY A 724 -10.59 15.81 -13.25
C GLY A 724 -10.31 17.19 -13.83
N ILE A 725 -11.01 18.22 -13.35
CA ILE A 725 -10.88 19.61 -13.82
C ILE A 725 -10.83 20.56 -12.62
N ALA A 726 -9.91 21.52 -12.62
CA ALA A 726 -9.91 22.60 -11.65
C ALA A 726 -10.17 23.96 -12.31
N TYR A 727 -10.91 24.83 -11.64
CA TYR A 727 -11.16 26.21 -12.04
C TYR A 727 -10.61 27.11 -10.93
N VAL A 728 -9.68 28.00 -11.30
CA VAL A 728 -9.01 28.89 -10.36
C VAL A 728 -9.32 30.32 -10.75
N LEU A 729 -9.85 31.10 -9.81
CA LEU A 729 -10.03 32.54 -10.01
C LEU A 729 -8.65 33.22 -9.90
N VAL A 730 -8.21 33.87 -10.97
CA VAL A 730 -6.90 34.49 -11.07
C VAL A 730 -7.05 36.02 -11.12
N GLU A 731 -6.90 36.65 -9.96
CA GLU A 731 -6.98 38.12 -9.84
C GLU A 731 -5.65 38.80 -10.21
N ASN A 732 -4.53 38.09 -10.11
CA ASN A 732 -3.16 38.54 -10.41
C ASN A 732 -2.44 37.55 -11.33
N GLN A 733 -1.44 37.97 -12.12
CA GLN A 733 -0.69 37.08 -13.05
C GLN A 733 0.21 36.01 -12.36
N SER A 734 0.08 35.81 -11.06
CA SER A 734 0.95 34.93 -10.27
C SER A 734 0.66 33.43 -10.45
N PHE A 735 -0.57 33.04 -10.82
CA PHE A 735 -0.98 31.63 -10.85
C PHE A 735 -0.13 30.76 -11.79
N HIS A 736 0.22 31.27 -12.97
CA HIS A 736 1.02 30.52 -13.94
C HIS A 736 2.39 30.10 -13.38
N SER A 737 3.00 30.91 -12.51
CA SER A 737 4.28 30.58 -11.86
C SER A 737 4.15 29.57 -10.71
N ARG A 738 2.94 29.40 -10.17
CA ARG A 738 2.63 28.50 -9.04
C ARG A 738 2.07 27.16 -9.51
N CYS A 739 1.55 27.07 -10.73
CA CYS A 739 1.03 25.84 -11.31
C CYS A 739 2.15 24.96 -11.88
N ASN A 740 2.13 23.67 -11.58
CA ASN A 740 3.00 22.68 -12.20
C ASN A 740 2.38 22.21 -13.51
N THR A 741 3.02 22.50 -14.64
CA THR A 741 2.52 22.21 -15.99
C THR A 741 3.09 20.92 -16.61
N GLU A 742 3.71 20.04 -15.82
CA GLU A 742 4.27 18.78 -16.33
C GLU A 742 3.20 17.86 -16.95
N MET A 743 1.98 17.87 -16.41
CA MET A 743 0.88 16.98 -16.82
C MET A 743 -0.43 17.70 -17.16
N VAL A 744 -0.48 19.03 -16.99
CA VAL A 744 -1.69 19.84 -17.19
C VAL A 744 -1.39 21.05 -18.06
N GLU A 745 -2.44 21.55 -18.71
CA GLU A 745 -2.43 22.80 -19.45
C GLU A 745 -3.43 23.79 -18.85
N LEU A 746 -3.18 25.07 -19.08
CA LEU A 746 -4.02 26.17 -18.63
C LEU A 746 -4.84 26.70 -19.81
N GLU A 747 -6.17 26.71 -19.64
CA GLU A 747 -7.15 27.11 -20.65
C GLU A 747 -8.07 28.22 -20.14
N ILE A 748 -8.70 28.94 -21.06
CA ILE A 748 -9.85 29.80 -20.74
C ILE A 748 -11.14 28.97 -20.71
N VAL A 749 -12.13 29.42 -19.94
CA VAL A 749 -13.45 28.78 -19.89
C VAL A 749 -14.31 29.25 -21.08
N SER A 750 -14.19 28.59 -22.22
CA SER A 750 -14.84 29.00 -23.48
C SER A 750 -16.21 28.35 -23.75
N GLU A 751 -16.46 27.14 -23.24
CA GLU A 751 -17.70 26.43 -23.52
C GLU A 751 -18.89 26.97 -22.69
N LEU A 752 -19.94 27.47 -23.34
CA LEU A 752 -21.11 28.08 -22.67
C LEU A 752 -21.76 27.18 -21.60
N GLN A 753 -21.80 25.86 -21.83
CA GLN A 753 -22.34 24.92 -20.84
C GLN A 753 -21.44 24.79 -19.61
N GLU A 754 -20.12 24.85 -19.80
CA GLU A 754 -19.14 24.86 -18.72
C GLU A 754 -19.24 26.16 -17.90
N GLN A 755 -19.44 27.30 -18.56
CA GLN A 755 -19.65 28.61 -17.91
C GLN A 755 -20.92 28.63 -17.04
N LYS A 756 -22.05 28.17 -17.58
CA LYS A 756 -23.32 28.05 -16.82
C LYS A 756 -23.19 27.12 -15.63
N TRP A 757 -22.47 26.02 -15.82
CA TRP A 757 -22.20 25.06 -14.77
C TRP A 757 -21.37 25.69 -13.65
N LEU A 758 -20.29 26.40 -13.98
CA LEU A 758 -19.42 27.07 -13.02
C LEU A 758 -20.21 28.08 -12.18
N ARG A 759 -21.00 28.93 -12.83
CA ARG A 759 -21.89 29.89 -12.16
C ARG A 759 -22.81 29.22 -11.15
N LYS A 760 -23.49 28.15 -11.56
CA LYS A 760 -24.43 27.40 -10.70
C LYS A 760 -23.75 26.87 -9.43
N TRP A 761 -22.50 26.41 -9.51
CA TRP A 761 -21.80 25.91 -8.33
C TRP A 761 -21.35 27.01 -7.37
N ILE A 762 -21.06 28.20 -7.90
CA ILE A 762 -20.76 29.38 -7.09
C ILE A 762 -22.04 29.91 -6.42
N GLU A 763 -23.18 29.89 -7.13
CA GLU A 763 -24.51 30.17 -6.55
C GLU A 763 -24.82 29.19 -5.40
N ARG A 764 -24.60 27.89 -5.60
CA ARG A 764 -24.78 26.89 -4.52
C ARG A 764 -23.83 27.14 -3.34
N HIS A 765 -22.59 27.54 -3.61
CA HIS A 765 -21.67 27.90 -2.55
C HIS A 765 -22.21 29.08 -1.73
N GLN A 766 -22.65 30.16 -2.40
CA GLN A 766 -23.30 31.29 -1.75
C GLN A 766 -24.55 30.85 -0.95
N ASP A 767 -25.38 29.98 -1.50
CA ASP A 767 -26.61 29.51 -0.85
C ASP A 767 -26.32 28.76 0.45
N TYR A 768 -25.35 27.84 0.42
CA TYR A 768 -24.99 27.01 1.58
C TYR A 768 -24.15 27.74 2.63
N THR A 769 -23.23 28.61 2.22
CA THR A 769 -22.26 29.23 3.13
C THR A 769 -22.55 30.68 3.46
N LYS A 770 -23.45 31.32 2.71
CA LYS A 770 -23.68 32.78 2.75
C LYS A 770 -22.39 33.58 2.49
N SER A 771 -21.47 33.03 1.71
CA SER A 771 -20.20 33.66 1.33
C SER A 771 -20.42 35.03 0.65
N TYR A 772 -19.89 36.08 1.27
CA TYR A 772 -19.84 37.42 0.68
C TYR A 772 -19.00 37.44 -0.60
N ARG A 773 -17.89 36.68 -0.62
CA ARG A 773 -17.02 36.57 -1.79
C ARG A 773 -17.77 35.99 -2.99
N ALA A 774 -18.48 34.88 -2.80
CA ALA A 774 -19.28 34.28 -3.88
C ALA A 774 -20.37 35.24 -4.36
N ALA A 775 -21.06 35.92 -3.44
CA ALA A 775 -22.06 36.94 -3.81
C ALA A 775 -21.47 38.05 -4.69
N SER A 776 -20.34 38.63 -4.27
CA SER A 776 -19.65 39.69 -5.02
C SER A 776 -19.18 39.21 -6.41
N LEU A 777 -18.66 37.98 -6.50
CA LEU A 777 -18.25 37.39 -7.78
C LEU A 777 -19.41 37.17 -8.75
N LEU A 778 -20.61 36.87 -8.22
CA LEU A 778 -21.83 36.66 -9.01
C LEU A 778 -22.45 37.97 -9.51
N GLU A 779 -22.30 39.07 -8.76
CA GLU A 779 -22.79 40.41 -9.16
C GLU A 779 -22.16 40.89 -10.47
N ASN A 780 -20.88 40.60 -10.70
CA ASN A 780 -20.16 40.97 -11.92
C ASN A 780 -19.64 39.74 -12.69
N TRP A 781 -20.57 38.83 -13.02
CA TRP A 781 -20.24 37.52 -13.56
C TRP A 781 -19.37 37.55 -14.84
N GLU A 782 -19.63 38.45 -15.78
CA GLU A 782 -18.87 38.52 -17.04
C GLU A 782 -17.39 38.84 -16.80
N LYS A 783 -17.12 39.80 -15.89
CA LYS A 783 -15.75 40.12 -15.47
C LYS A 783 -15.13 38.94 -14.73
N THR A 784 -15.83 38.39 -13.75
CA THR A 784 -15.37 37.25 -12.96
C THR A 784 -15.02 36.06 -13.85
N LEU A 785 -15.86 35.75 -14.85
CA LEU A 785 -15.65 34.65 -15.77
C LEU A 785 -14.36 34.81 -16.58
N SER A 786 -14.05 36.03 -17.02
CA SER A 786 -12.80 36.32 -17.75
C SER A 786 -11.53 36.10 -16.92
N GLN A 787 -11.64 36.03 -15.60
CA GLN A 787 -10.53 35.82 -14.66
C GLN A 787 -10.34 34.35 -14.27
N PHE A 788 -11.25 33.45 -14.67
CA PHE A 788 -11.10 32.03 -14.39
C PHE A 788 -10.12 31.36 -15.35
N VAL A 789 -9.17 30.63 -14.78
CA VAL A 789 -8.30 29.69 -15.49
C VAL A 789 -8.76 28.27 -15.25
N LYS A 790 -8.96 27.53 -16.33
CA LYS A 790 -9.24 26.09 -16.31
C LYS A 790 -7.92 25.33 -16.36
N VAL A 791 -7.73 24.41 -15.42
CA VAL A 791 -6.59 23.50 -15.37
C VAL A 791 -7.03 22.14 -15.87
N MET A 792 -6.47 21.71 -17.01
CA MET A 792 -6.91 20.53 -17.75
C MET A 792 -5.75 19.52 -17.92
N PRO A 793 -5.87 18.28 -17.42
CA PRO A 793 -4.84 17.27 -17.63
C PRO A 793 -4.77 16.77 -19.07
N ILE A 794 -3.56 16.67 -19.61
CA ILE A 794 -3.30 16.38 -21.03
C ILE A 794 -3.80 14.98 -21.42
N GLU A 795 -3.42 13.94 -20.66
CA GLU A 795 -3.86 12.56 -20.93
C GLU A 795 -5.38 12.41 -20.79
N TYR A 796 -5.98 13.10 -19.81
CA TYR A 796 -7.42 13.08 -19.59
C TYR A 796 -8.18 13.72 -20.76
N ARG A 797 -7.70 14.86 -21.29
CA ARG A 797 -8.26 15.50 -22.49
C ARG A 797 -8.24 14.54 -23.67
N ALA A 798 -7.09 13.90 -23.94
CA ALA A 798 -6.96 12.95 -25.03
C ALA A 798 -7.93 11.76 -24.91
N VAL A 799 -8.23 11.31 -23.69
CA VAL A 799 -9.25 10.28 -23.44
C VAL A 799 -10.67 10.81 -23.69
N LEU A 800 -11.02 12.00 -23.19
CA LEU A 800 -12.33 12.61 -23.39
C LEU A 800 -12.64 12.86 -24.87
N GLU A 801 -11.66 13.32 -25.65
CA GLU A 801 -11.79 13.53 -27.09
C GLU A 801 -12.00 12.20 -27.84
N LYS A 802 -11.25 11.15 -27.49
CA LYS A 802 -11.47 9.81 -28.03
C LYS A 802 -12.86 9.27 -27.69
N MET A 803 -13.36 9.54 -26.48
CA MET A 803 -14.72 9.16 -26.08
C MET A 803 -15.77 9.92 -26.88
N LYS A 804 -15.67 11.26 -26.97
CA LYS A 804 -16.54 12.12 -27.79
C LYS A 804 -16.60 11.62 -29.24
N ASN A 805 -15.45 11.31 -29.83
CA ASN A 805 -15.34 10.81 -31.20
C ASN A 805 -15.92 9.40 -31.40
N LYS A 806 -15.85 8.52 -30.39
CA LYS A 806 -16.52 7.21 -30.45
C LYS A 806 -18.05 7.33 -30.35
N SER A 807 -18.55 8.28 -29.55
CA SER A 807 -19.99 8.54 -29.42
C SER A 807 -20.60 9.29 -30.60
N SER A 808 -19.81 9.95 -31.45
CA SER A 808 -20.29 10.58 -32.70
C SER A 808 -20.20 9.66 -33.93
N ILE A 809 -19.62 8.46 -33.79
CA ILE A 809 -19.56 7.41 -34.82
C ILE A 809 -20.63 6.32 -34.61
N LYS A 810 -21.34 6.36 -33.47
CA LYS A 810 -22.56 5.58 -33.21
C LYS A 810 -23.77 6.49 -33.30
#